data_AF-A0A945C611-F1
#
_entry.id   AF-A0A945C611-F1
#
_cell.length_a   1.000
_cell.length_b   1.000
_cell.length_c   1.000
_cell.angle_alpha   90.00
_cell.angle_beta   90.00
_cell.angle_gamma   90.00
#
_symmetry.space_group_name_H-M   'P 1'
#
loop_
_entity.id
_entity.type
_entity.pdbx_description
1 polymer ?
#
loop_
_entity_poly.entity_id
_entity_poly.type
_entity_poly.pdbx_seq_one_letter_code
_entity_poly.pdbx_strand_id
1 'polypeptide(L)'
;MNVTALARQLKVTTQEFLEKLPELGFDIGARAIKVDDKLAPKIIAAWKRAAKKAAMQEEMGKITQIGTKDDKNLDKATQKEITIPETIIVKDMAELMRLPVARLMGELMKNGIMVSLNEKVDFDTATIIAEDLGFKVNKSDEEIIEEENKREKLNKLLSNRNTKDAKPPVVVVMGHVDHGKTKLLDAIRETNVIDQEAGGITQHIGAYQVTKRNRLITFLDTPGHEAFKAMRSRGGQIADVAILVVAADDGLQPQTLESIAVIQKEKLPFIVAINKIDKEAADIDKVKQQLSEVNLVPEDWGGDVVCHPISAKKNTGVEDLLDLVLLIADMGDLKADASGSAVGTIIESHINKSEGPVATVLVQAGTLNIGDMFIVGNVSGKIKTLKDWTNKDAEQALPATPVKILGLKKAPVIGEILEVITDKKEFKAKSKNLNNYQSQHQITAQKKNDDDEPSNTLNLIIKSDVLGSAEAIEEALTKLTVADAKVKVIKKGLGQITETDILSATATNAIAIGFHIKKDKNIQILAEEKGVIVLYFDIIYKLLEDIEERLENIRSKKTIHKLLGKLEVLAIFKTNKASMILGGKVTEGKVVKPSKIKVFRNGEIETVGEIGNLQAAKEDVNEVVEGTEAGLEFKGDPIIQIGDTLEFFEETYE
;
A
#
# COMPACT_ATOMS: atom_id res chain seq x y z
N MET A 1 -42.88 10.85 -53.61
CA MET A 1 -43.14 9.42 -53.32
C MET A 1 -44.56 9.23 -52.78
N ASN A 2 -45.27 8.16 -53.15
CA ASN A 2 -46.66 7.94 -52.70
C ASN A 2 -46.69 7.52 -51.20
N VAL A 3 -47.55 8.16 -50.39
CA VAL A 3 -47.67 7.90 -48.94
C VAL A 3 -48.00 6.44 -48.67
N THR A 4 -48.86 5.83 -49.48
CA THR A 4 -49.22 4.41 -49.34
C THR A 4 -48.03 3.48 -49.57
N ALA A 5 -47.12 3.84 -50.48
CA ALA A 5 -45.91 3.07 -50.74
C ALA A 5 -44.89 3.18 -49.59
N LEU A 6 -44.76 4.38 -49.00
CA LEU A 6 -43.94 4.63 -47.81
C LEU A 6 -44.45 3.85 -46.58
N ALA A 7 -45.75 3.90 -46.31
CA ALA A 7 -46.38 3.16 -45.21
C ALA A 7 -46.15 1.64 -45.37
N ARG A 8 -46.31 1.12 -46.60
CA ARG A 8 -46.04 -0.29 -46.90
C ARG A 8 -44.57 -0.67 -46.70
N GLN A 9 -43.63 0.21 -47.07
CA GLN A 9 -42.20 -0.03 -46.85
C GLN A 9 -41.84 -0.06 -45.36
N LEU A 10 -42.53 0.72 -44.53
CA LEU A 10 -42.39 0.74 -43.08
C LEU A 10 -43.26 -0.31 -42.36
N LYS A 11 -43.97 -1.16 -43.12
CA LYS A 11 -44.85 -2.24 -42.62
C LYS A 11 -45.95 -1.76 -41.68
N VAL A 12 -46.52 -0.58 -41.93
CA VAL A 12 -47.64 0.00 -41.16
C VAL A 12 -48.81 0.35 -42.06
N THR A 13 -50.00 0.51 -41.50
CA THR A 13 -51.14 0.99 -42.28
C THR A 13 -50.96 2.46 -42.65
N THR A 14 -51.58 2.90 -43.74
CA THR A 14 -51.48 4.31 -44.18
C THR A 14 -52.08 5.27 -43.15
N GLN A 15 -53.10 4.83 -42.41
CA GLN A 15 -53.73 5.64 -41.36
C GLN A 15 -52.82 5.81 -40.15
N GLU A 16 -52.25 4.72 -39.61
CA GLU A 16 -51.28 4.79 -38.50
C GLU A 16 -50.03 5.59 -38.89
N PHE A 17 -49.61 5.48 -40.15
CA PHE A 17 -48.49 6.26 -40.67
C PHE A 17 -48.77 7.76 -40.62
N LEU A 18 -49.94 8.20 -41.09
CA LEU A 18 -50.32 9.61 -41.10
C LEU A 18 -50.58 10.17 -39.69
N GLU A 19 -51.07 9.37 -38.75
CA GLU A 19 -51.32 9.80 -37.36
C GLU A 19 -50.03 10.01 -36.57
N LYS A 20 -48.99 9.18 -36.76
CA LYS A 20 -47.73 9.27 -36.01
C LYS A 20 -46.69 10.22 -36.62
N LEU A 21 -46.86 10.64 -37.87
CA LEU A 21 -45.92 11.55 -38.53
C LEU A 21 -45.76 12.91 -37.81
N PRO A 22 -46.83 13.56 -37.33
CA PRO A 22 -46.73 14.78 -36.53
C PRO A 22 -45.92 14.59 -35.24
N GLU A 23 -46.07 13.44 -34.56
CA GLU A 23 -45.29 13.12 -33.35
C GLU A 23 -43.78 13.00 -33.64
N LEU A 24 -43.43 12.62 -34.87
CA LEU A 24 -42.05 12.54 -35.35
C LEU A 24 -41.54 13.87 -35.93
N GLY A 25 -42.32 14.95 -35.82
CA GLY A 25 -41.96 16.29 -36.26
C GLY A 25 -42.15 16.56 -37.77
N PHE A 26 -42.94 15.73 -38.46
CA PHE A 26 -43.26 15.92 -39.88
C PHE A 26 -44.75 16.15 -40.08
N ASP A 27 -45.14 17.35 -40.53
CA ASP A 27 -46.52 17.65 -40.90
C ASP A 27 -46.66 17.67 -42.43
N ILE A 28 -47.31 16.63 -42.96
CA ILE A 28 -47.63 16.52 -44.39
C ILE A 28 -49.15 16.64 -44.64
N GLY A 29 -49.96 16.79 -43.59
CA GLY A 29 -51.42 16.83 -43.65
C GLY A 29 -52.09 15.45 -43.68
N ALA A 30 -53.19 15.29 -42.93
CA ALA A 30 -53.88 14.01 -42.71
C ALA A 30 -54.51 13.35 -43.96
N ARG A 31 -54.57 14.05 -45.10
CA ARG A 31 -55.09 13.53 -46.39
C ARG A 31 -54.04 13.52 -47.49
N ALA A 32 -52.76 13.62 -47.15
CA ALA A 32 -51.67 13.63 -48.12
C ALA A 32 -51.62 12.33 -48.92
N ILE A 33 -51.51 12.45 -50.24
CA ILE A 33 -51.38 11.31 -51.16
C ILE A 33 -49.92 11.14 -51.60
N LYS A 34 -49.13 12.22 -51.64
CA LYS A 34 -47.70 12.21 -52.00
C LYS A 34 -46.88 13.01 -51.01
N VAL A 35 -45.68 12.50 -50.70
CA VAL A 35 -44.63 13.17 -49.94
C VAL A 35 -43.53 13.62 -50.90
N ASP A 36 -42.91 14.76 -50.64
CA ASP A 36 -41.72 15.22 -51.36
C ASP A 36 -40.60 14.15 -51.28
N ASP A 37 -39.95 13.88 -52.42
CA ASP A 37 -38.89 12.89 -52.56
C ASP A 37 -37.64 13.24 -51.72
N LYS A 38 -37.43 14.50 -51.35
CA LYS A 38 -36.36 14.91 -50.40
C LYS A 38 -36.73 14.67 -48.94
N LEU A 39 -38.03 14.63 -48.61
CA LEU A 39 -38.52 14.48 -47.24
C LEU A 39 -38.71 13.00 -46.86
N ALA A 40 -39.07 12.16 -47.83
CA ALA A 40 -39.32 10.73 -47.64
C ALA A 40 -38.17 9.96 -46.94
N PRO A 41 -36.87 10.17 -47.27
CA PRO A 41 -35.76 9.48 -46.60
C PRO A 41 -35.62 9.89 -45.13
N LYS A 42 -35.87 11.17 -44.82
CA LYS A 42 -35.78 11.71 -43.46
C LYS A 42 -36.88 11.13 -42.57
N ILE A 43 -38.08 11.02 -43.10
CA ILE A 43 -39.21 10.37 -42.43
C ILE A 43 -38.90 8.89 -42.12
N ILE A 44 -38.36 8.15 -43.09
CA ILE A 44 -37.99 6.74 -42.90
C ILE A 44 -36.94 6.59 -41.79
N ALA A 45 -35.93 7.46 -41.76
CA ALA A 45 -34.87 7.44 -40.75
C ALA A 45 -35.42 7.76 -39.34
N ALA A 46 -36.26 8.78 -39.22
CA ALA A 46 -36.90 9.16 -37.96
C ALA A 46 -37.82 8.05 -37.43
N TRP A 47 -38.61 7.42 -38.31
CA TRP A 47 -39.51 6.34 -37.95
C TRP A 47 -38.77 5.11 -37.41
N LYS A 48 -37.67 4.71 -38.08
CA LYS A 48 -36.84 3.59 -37.61
C LYS A 48 -36.17 3.89 -36.26
N ARG A 49 -35.77 5.14 -36.02
CA ARG A 49 -35.16 5.56 -34.75
C ARG A 49 -36.19 5.52 -33.60
N ALA A 50 -37.41 5.99 -33.86
CA ALA A 50 -38.50 5.93 -32.88
C ALA A 50 -38.93 4.48 -32.58
N ALA A 51 -39.04 3.62 -33.61
CA ALA A 51 -39.34 2.21 -33.42
C ALA A 51 -38.25 1.49 -32.61
N LYS A 52 -36.97 1.79 -32.83
CA LYS A 52 -35.85 1.22 -32.04
C LYS A 52 -35.89 1.69 -30.58
N LYS A 53 -36.24 2.96 -30.34
CA LYS A 53 -36.38 3.51 -28.98
C LYS A 53 -37.57 2.90 -28.23
N ALA A 54 -38.70 2.70 -28.90
CA ALA A 54 -39.86 2.03 -28.34
C ALA A 54 -39.59 0.54 -28.04
N ALA A 55 -38.89 -0.17 -28.93
CA ALA A 55 -38.48 -1.56 -28.69
C ALA A 55 -37.52 -1.69 -27.50
N MET A 56 -36.58 -0.76 -27.35
CA MET A 56 -35.65 -0.72 -26.20
C MET A 56 -36.39 -0.41 -24.88
N GLN A 57 -37.43 0.45 -24.92
CA GLN A 57 -38.30 0.70 -23.77
C GLN A 57 -39.21 -0.50 -23.42
N GLU A 58 -39.68 -1.26 -24.41
CA GLU A 58 -40.39 -2.51 -24.19
C GLU A 58 -39.49 -3.63 -23.63
N GLU A 59 -38.24 -3.73 -24.09
CA GLU A 59 -37.24 -4.66 -23.53
C GLU A 59 -36.88 -4.29 -22.09
N MET A 60 -36.64 -3.00 -21.80
CA MET A 60 -36.49 -2.52 -20.41
C MET A 60 -37.73 -2.83 -19.57
N GLY A 61 -38.94 -2.61 -20.10
CA GLY A 61 -40.21 -2.91 -19.45
C GLY A 61 -40.39 -4.39 -19.09
N LYS A 62 -39.99 -5.30 -20.00
CA LYS A 62 -40.01 -6.75 -19.78
C LYS A 62 -38.97 -7.21 -18.77
N ILE A 63 -37.80 -6.57 -18.72
CA ILE A 63 -36.76 -6.84 -17.70
C ILE A 63 -37.24 -6.39 -16.30
N THR A 64 -37.96 -5.26 -16.19
CA THR A 64 -38.59 -4.85 -14.92
C THR A 64 -39.75 -5.75 -14.48
N GLN A 65 -40.50 -6.38 -15.38
CA GLN A 65 -41.65 -7.22 -15.02
C GLN A 65 -41.30 -8.65 -14.59
N ILE A 66 -40.12 -9.16 -15.00
CA ILE A 66 -39.63 -10.48 -14.54
C ILE A 66 -39.10 -10.39 -13.09
N GLY A 67 -38.73 -9.20 -12.61
CA GLY A 67 -38.29 -8.95 -11.22
C GLY A 67 -39.38 -8.69 -10.19
N THR A 68 -40.65 -8.51 -10.59
CA THR A 68 -41.71 -8.03 -9.66
C THR A 68 -42.67 -9.11 -9.13
N LYS A 69 -42.41 -10.41 -9.32
CA LYS A 69 -43.28 -11.48 -8.79
C LYS A 69 -42.83 -12.15 -7.49
N ASP A 70 -41.60 -11.92 -7.04
CA ASP A 70 -41.10 -12.45 -5.76
C ASP A 70 -40.87 -11.38 -4.68
N ASP A 71 -41.37 -10.15 -4.89
CA ASP A 71 -41.12 -9.01 -4.00
C ASP A 71 -42.35 -8.64 -3.15
N LYS A 72 -42.82 -9.60 -2.36
CA LYS A 72 -43.81 -9.34 -1.28
C LYS A 72 -43.42 -9.92 0.08
N ASN A 73 -42.15 -10.25 0.30
CA ASN A 73 -41.66 -10.65 1.61
C ASN A 73 -40.19 -10.29 1.76
N LEU A 74 -39.84 -9.01 1.96
CA LEU A 74 -38.57 -8.63 2.60
C LEU A 74 -38.49 -7.15 3.02
N ASP A 75 -39.61 -6.47 3.33
CA ASP A 75 -39.55 -5.22 4.08
C ASP A 75 -39.49 -5.51 5.58
N LYS A 76 -38.27 -5.77 6.05
CA LYS A 76 -37.75 -5.52 7.41
C LYS A 76 -36.34 -6.11 7.51
N ALA A 77 -35.31 -5.32 7.25
CA ALA A 77 -33.95 -5.67 7.65
C ALA A 77 -33.10 -4.41 7.81
N THR A 78 -32.61 -4.21 9.04
CA THR A 78 -31.28 -3.71 9.39
C THR A 78 -30.32 -3.51 8.22
N GLN A 79 -29.72 -2.32 8.12
CA GLN A 79 -28.54 -2.03 7.30
C GLN A 79 -27.55 -3.20 7.41
N LYS A 80 -27.27 -3.88 6.29
CA LYS A 80 -26.33 -5.01 6.27
C LYS A 80 -24.92 -4.44 6.15
N GLU A 81 -24.09 -4.66 7.18
CA GLU A 81 -22.67 -4.35 7.13
C GLU A 81 -21.94 -5.42 6.33
N ILE A 82 -21.02 -4.99 5.45
CA ILE A 82 -20.14 -5.88 4.68
C ILE A 82 -18.70 -5.41 4.81
N THR A 83 -17.76 -6.34 4.77
CA THR A 83 -16.34 -6.05 4.92
C THR A 83 -15.63 -6.30 3.59
N ILE A 84 -15.01 -5.28 3.00
CA ILE A 84 -14.40 -5.33 1.65
C ILE A 84 -12.88 -5.12 1.75
N PRO A 85 -12.04 -5.95 1.10
CA PRO A 85 -10.58 -5.81 1.10
C PRO A 85 -10.10 -4.66 0.20
N GLU A 86 -8.81 -4.33 0.25
CA GLU A 86 -8.23 -3.24 -0.55
C GLU A 86 -8.48 -3.38 -2.06
N THR A 87 -8.55 -4.63 -2.55
CA THR A 87 -9.03 -4.93 -3.91
C THR A 87 -9.93 -6.15 -3.88
N ILE A 88 -11.08 -6.09 -4.53
CA ILE A 88 -12.04 -7.21 -4.63
C ILE A 88 -12.37 -7.50 -6.09
N ILE A 89 -12.51 -8.78 -6.46
CA ILE A 89 -12.98 -9.17 -7.79
C ILE A 89 -14.48 -8.91 -7.89
N VAL A 90 -14.98 -8.37 -9.01
CA VAL A 90 -16.41 -8.05 -9.19
C VAL A 90 -17.32 -9.24 -8.88
N LYS A 91 -16.93 -10.45 -9.31
CA LYS A 91 -17.64 -11.69 -8.98
C LYS A 91 -17.72 -11.93 -7.46
N ASP A 92 -16.61 -11.81 -6.76
CA ASP A 92 -16.52 -12.06 -5.32
C ASP A 92 -17.26 -10.98 -4.53
N MET A 93 -17.25 -9.74 -5.02
CA MET A 93 -18.05 -8.62 -4.49
C MET A 93 -19.55 -8.89 -4.62
N ALA A 94 -20.01 -9.42 -5.76
CA ALA A 94 -21.40 -9.81 -5.95
C ALA A 94 -21.82 -10.95 -5.01
N GLU A 95 -20.94 -11.94 -4.81
CA GLU A 95 -21.15 -13.04 -3.87
C GLU A 95 -21.19 -12.54 -2.41
N LEU A 96 -20.27 -11.65 -2.01
CA LEU A 96 -20.19 -11.04 -0.68
C LEU A 96 -21.47 -10.26 -0.34
N MET A 97 -21.95 -9.46 -1.29
CA MET A 97 -23.18 -8.68 -1.17
C MET A 97 -24.46 -9.52 -1.35
N ARG A 98 -24.30 -10.81 -1.74
CA ARG A 98 -25.39 -11.72 -2.10
C ARG A 98 -26.32 -11.12 -3.15
N LEU A 99 -25.74 -10.43 -4.13
CA LEU A 99 -26.45 -9.80 -5.23
C LEU A 99 -26.19 -10.54 -6.55
N PRO A 100 -27.16 -10.54 -7.48
CA PRO A 100 -26.88 -11.00 -8.84
C PRO A 100 -25.77 -10.15 -9.47
N VAL A 101 -24.77 -10.81 -10.06
CA VAL A 101 -23.63 -10.16 -10.75
C VAL A 101 -24.09 -9.08 -11.73
N ALA A 102 -25.16 -9.34 -12.49
CA ALA A 102 -25.71 -8.40 -13.46
C ALA A 102 -26.17 -7.07 -12.82
N ARG A 103 -26.65 -7.11 -11.57
CA ARG A 103 -27.06 -5.90 -10.82
C ARG A 103 -25.84 -5.08 -10.39
N LEU A 104 -24.81 -5.75 -9.87
CA LEU A 104 -23.57 -5.08 -9.47
C LEU A 104 -22.85 -4.45 -10.69
N MET A 105 -22.77 -5.19 -11.80
CA MET A 105 -22.23 -4.70 -13.07
C MET A 105 -23.00 -3.48 -13.59
N GLY A 106 -24.32 -3.49 -13.47
CA GLY A 106 -25.16 -2.36 -13.86
C GLY A 106 -24.86 -1.09 -13.06
N GLU A 107 -24.62 -1.22 -11.75
CA GLU A 107 -24.29 -0.09 -10.89
C GLU A 107 -22.87 0.44 -11.14
N LEU A 108 -21.90 -0.47 -11.37
CA LEU A 108 -20.54 -0.11 -11.78
C LEU A 108 -20.55 0.69 -13.09
N MET A 109 -21.30 0.22 -14.10
CA MET A 109 -21.43 0.94 -15.38
C MET A 109 -22.13 2.30 -15.23
N LYS A 110 -23.13 2.41 -14.34
CA LYS A 110 -23.84 3.67 -14.07
C LYS A 110 -22.92 4.71 -13.41
N ASN A 111 -21.99 4.26 -12.58
CA ASN A 111 -20.93 5.07 -12.00
C ASN A 111 -19.73 5.28 -12.95
N GLY A 112 -19.85 4.89 -14.22
CA GLY A 112 -18.85 5.14 -15.27
C GLY A 112 -17.69 4.12 -15.31
N ILE A 113 -17.81 3.03 -14.57
CA ILE A 113 -16.74 2.04 -14.38
C ILE A 113 -17.07 0.80 -15.21
N MET A 114 -16.32 0.63 -16.31
CA MET A 114 -16.43 -0.52 -17.18
C MET A 114 -15.39 -1.57 -16.79
N VAL A 115 -15.84 -2.58 -16.05
CA VAL A 115 -15.01 -3.70 -15.58
C VAL A 115 -15.62 -5.03 -16.00
N SER A 116 -14.79 -6.02 -16.23
CA SER A 116 -15.21 -7.39 -16.52
C SER A 116 -15.42 -8.22 -15.25
N LEU A 117 -16.09 -9.38 -15.37
CA LEU A 117 -16.46 -10.26 -14.24
C LEU A 117 -15.28 -10.60 -13.29
N ASN A 118 -14.10 -10.83 -13.87
CA ASN A 118 -12.91 -11.28 -13.15
C ASN A 118 -11.93 -10.14 -12.86
N GLU A 119 -12.33 -8.90 -13.14
CA GLU A 119 -11.51 -7.72 -12.93
C GLU A 119 -11.59 -7.29 -11.46
N LYS A 120 -10.51 -6.67 -11.00
CA LYS A 120 -10.42 -6.15 -9.64
C LYS A 120 -10.94 -4.73 -9.59
N VAL A 121 -11.65 -4.43 -8.52
CA VAL A 121 -12.13 -3.11 -8.16
C VAL A 121 -11.43 -2.71 -6.86
N ASP A 122 -10.93 -1.48 -6.81
CA ASP A 122 -10.31 -0.90 -5.61
C ASP A 122 -11.35 -0.62 -4.52
N PHE A 123 -10.88 -0.51 -3.27
CA PHE A 123 -11.74 -0.31 -2.11
C PHE A 123 -12.63 0.94 -2.19
N ASP A 124 -12.12 2.06 -2.70
CA ASP A 124 -12.88 3.31 -2.76
C ASP A 124 -14.04 3.17 -3.74
N THR A 125 -13.75 2.62 -4.92
CA THR A 125 -14.78 2.28 -5.91
C THR A 125 -15.78 1.27 -5.35
N ALA A 126 -15.31 0.17 -4.75
CA ALA A 126 -16.17 -0.87 -4.20
C ALA A 126 -17.06 -0.35 -3.06
N THR A 127 -16.55 0.60 -2.26
CA THR A 127 -17.28 1.27 -1.19
C THR A 127 -18.42 2.10 -1.73
N ILE A 128 -18.16 2.96 -2.71
CA ILE A 128 -19.18 3.82 -3.33
C ILE A 128 -20.33 2.97 -3.89
N ILE A 129 -19.99 1.92 -4.63
CA ILE A 129 -20.98 1.02 -5.24
C ILE A 129 -21.79 0.26 -4.17
N ALA A 130 -21.14 -0.16 -3.10
CA ALA A 130 -21.79 -0.85 -2.00
C ALA A 130 -22.73 0.06 -1.20
N GLU A 131 -22.33 1.30 -0.95
CA GLU A 131 -23.16 2.32 -0.29
C GLU A 131 -24.37 2.71 -1.14
N ASP A 132 -24.19 2.88 -2.46
CA ASP A 132 -25.28 3.11 -3.42
C ASP A 132 -26.30 1.95 -3.42
N LEU A 133 -25.83 0.72 -3.14
CA LEU A 133 -26.66 -0.48 -3.03
C LEU A 133 -27.22 -0.69 -1.61
N GLY A 134 -26.99 0.24 -0.68
CA GLY A 134 -27.56 0.26 0.67
C GLY A 134 -26.80 -0.55 1.70
N PHE A 135 -25.54 -0.91 1.43
CA PHE A 135 -24.66 -1.59 2.38
C PHE A 135 -23.74 -0.59 3.08
N LYS A 136 -23.42 -0.87 4.34
CA LYS A 136 -22.40 -0.12 5.07
C LYS A 136 -21.09 -0.89 4.97
N VAL A 137 -20.04 -0.26 4.45
CA VAL A 137 -18.76 -0.92 4.17
C VAL A 137 -17.77 -0.66 5.29
N ASN A 138 -17.23 -1.74 5.84
CA ASN A 138 -16.04 -1.71 6.68
C ASN A 138 -14.85 -2.18 5.84
N LYS A 139 -13.67 -1.56 6.01
CA LYS A 139 -12.44 -2.03 5.35
C LYS A 139 -12.03 -3.36 5.98
N SER A 140 -11.91 -4.43 5.19
CA SER A 140 -11.22 -5.63 5.67
C SER A 140 -9.75 -5.38 5.41
N ASP A 141 -9.09 -4.79 6.39
CA ASP A 141 -7.66 -4.96 6.48
C ASP A 141 -7.46 -6.45 6.84
N GLU A 142 -7.15 -7.29 5.85
CA GLU A 142 -6.91 -8.72 6.05
C GLU A 142 -5.88 -8.94 7.16
N GLU A 143 -4.93 -8.02 7.30
CA GLU A 143 -3.96 -7.96 8.40
C GLU A 143 -4.62 -7.78 9.77
N ILE A 144 -5.64 -6.92 9.91
CA ILE A 144 -6.35 -6.71 11.18
C ILE A 144 -7.14 -7.96 11.56
N ILE A 145 -7.83 -8.59 10.59
CA ILE A 145 -8.60 -9.82 10.83
C ILE A 145 -7.67 -10.98 11.22
N GLU A 146 -6.51 -11.09 10.57
CA GLU A 146 -5.52 -12.11 10.90
C GLU A 146 -4.93 -11.91 12.31
N GLU A 147 -4.58 -10.67 12.66
CA GLU A 147 -4.09 -10.28 13.99
C GLU A 147 -5.15 -10.53 15.09
N GLU A 148 -6.42 -10.20 14.84
CA GLU A 148 -7.52 -10.49 15.77
C GLU A 148 -7.70 -11.99 15.99
N ASN A 149 -7.66 -12.79 14.93
CA ASN A 149 -7.74 -14.25 15.02
C ASN A 149 -6.56 -14.85 15.81
N LYS A 150 -5.34 -14.34 15.60
CA LYS A 150 -4.15 -14.72 16.38
C LYS A 150 -4.36 -14.38 17.85
N ARG A 151 -4.83 -13.17 18.16
CA ARG A 151 -5.11 -12.74 19.53
C ARG A 151 -6.16 -13.61 20.21
N GLU A 152 -7.25 -13.95 19.53
CA GLU A 152 -8.25 -14.87 20.05
C GLU A 152 -7.67 -16.26 20.36
N LYS A 153 -6.84 -16.79 19.44
CA LYS A 153 -6.16 -18.07 19.65
C LYS A 153 -5.26 -18.02 20.87
N LEU A 154 -4.46 -16.96 21.01
CA LEU A 154 -3.62 -16.75 22.18
C LEU A 154 -4.45 -16.71 23.47
N ASN A 155 -5.50 -15.89 23.50
CA ASN A 155 -6.38 -15.76 24.66
C ASN A 155 -7.01 -17.11 25.06
N LYS A 156 -7.45 -17.93 24.09
CA LYS A 156 -7.98 -19.29 24.33
C LYS A 156 -6.92 -20.23 24.94
N LEU A 157 -5.67 -20.11 24.50
CA LEU A 157 -4.55 -20.90 25.05
C LEU A 157 -4.16 -20.47 26.47
N LEU A 158 -4.36 -19.20 26.81
CA LEU A 158 -4.08 -18.62 28.12
C LEU A 158 -5.24 -18.82 29.12
N SER A 159 -6.49 -18.75 28.68
CA SER A 159 -7.68 -18.75 29.56
C SER A 159 -7.93 -20.08 30.27
N ASN A 160 -7.43 -21.19 29.75
CA ASN A 160 -7.64 -22.54 30.32
C ASN A 160 -6.59 -22.92 31.39
N ARG A 161 -5.79 -21.96 31.86
CA ARG A 161 -4.61 -22.19 32.70
C ARG A 161 -4.81 -21.67 34.12
N ASN A 162 -4.06 -22.23 35.05
CA ASN A 162 -4.19 -21.88 36.47
C ASN A 162 -3.26 -20.70 36.78
N THR A 163 -3.77 -19.47 36.62
CA THR A 163 -3.00 -18.24 36.83
C THR A 163 -2.90 -17.91 38.32
N LYS A 164 -2.02 -18.61 39.03
CA LYS A 164 -1.78 -18.40 40.47
C LYS A 164 -0.52 -17.60 40.78
N ASP A 165 0.51 -17.73 39.95
CA ASP A 165 1.81 -17.18 40.25
C ASP A 165 1.94 -15.76 39.69
N ALA A 166 2.51 -14.86 40.50
CA ALA A 166 2.85 -13.52 40.06
C ALA A 166 3.90 -13.60 38.95
N LYS A 167 3.70 -12.86 37.86
CA LYS A 167 4.68 -12.79 36.76
C LYS A 167 5.40 -11.44 36.75
N PRO A 168 6.65 -11.39 36.23
CA PRO A 168 7.32 -10.13 35.92
C PRO A 168 6.48 -9.29 34.93
N PRO A 169 6.40 -7.95 35.10
CA PRO A 169 5.77 -7.10 34.10
C PRO A 169 6.59 -7.04 32.82
N VAL A 170 5.91 -7.13 31.68
CA VAL A 170 6.47 -6.82 30.37
C VAL A 170 6.20 -5.35 30.05
N VAL A 171 7.26 -4.58 29.86
CA VAL A 171 7.23 -3.13 29.73
C VAL A 171 7.68 -2.73 28.34
N VAL A 172 6.81 -2.08 27.57
CA VAL A 172 7.17 -1.52 26.26
C VAL A 172 7.54 -0.05 26.39
N VAL A 173 8.64 0.37 25.78
CA VAL A 173 9.06 1.77 25.77
C VAL A 173 8.75 2.38 24.39
N MET A 174 7.94 3.44 24.40
CA MET A 174 7.44 4.12 23.20
C MET A 174 7.72 5.62 23.26
N GLY A 175 7.60 6.31 22.12
CA GLY A 175 7.85 7.75 22.00
C GLY A 175 8.55 8.13 20.68
N HIS A 176 8.68 9.44 20.45
CA HIS A 176 9.30 9.99 19.24
C HIS A 176 10.81 9.68 19.13
N VAL A 177 11.34 9.73 17.91
CA VAL A 177 12.79 9.69 17.64
C VAL A 177 13.50 10.77 18.48
N ASP A 178 14.72 10.49 18.94
CA ASP A 178 15.55 11.41 19.75
C ASP A 178 14.98 11.91 21.09
N HIS A 179 13.84 11.37 21.55
CA HIS A 179 13.36 11.61 22.92
C HIS A 179 14.14 10.81 23.98
N GLY A 180 15.12 10.00 23.57
CA GLY A 180 16.03 9.30 24.46
C GLY A 180 15.52 7.97 25.01
N LYS A 181 14.65 7.26 24.28
CA LYS A 181 14.18 5.89 24.61
C LYS A 181 15.34 4.91 24.82
N THR A 182 16.20 4.77 23.81
CA THR A 182 17.37 3.89 23.88
C THR A 182 18.31 4.32 25.00
N LYS A 183 18.41 5.64 25.27
CA LYS A 183 19.27 6.15 26.36
C LYS A 183 18.73 5.80 27.73
N LEU A 184 17.40 5.84 27.90
CA LEU A 184 16.73 5.38 29.10
C LEU A 184 16.95 3.87 29.29
N LEU A 185 16.80 3.08 28.24
CA LEU A 185 17.03 1.63 28.30
C LEU A 185 18.50 1.29 28.58
N ASP A 186 19.45 2.03 28.02
CA ASP A 186 20.88 1.91 28.33
C ASP A 186 21.17 2.23 29.81
N ALA A 187 20.58 3.30 30.33
CA ALA A 187 20.69 3.66 31.75
C ALA A 187 20.12 2.56 32.66
N ILE A 188 19.01 1.94 32.28
CA ILE A 188 18.38 0.83 33.00
C ILE A 188 19.21 -0.47 32.90
N ARG A 189 19.83 -0.73 31.75
CA ARG A 189 20.66 -1.94 31.52
C ARG A 189 22.04 -1.85 32.15
N GLU A 190 22.48 -0.66 32.57
CA GLU A 190 23.89 -0.36 32.86
C GLU A 190 24.82 -0.70 31.67
N THR A 191 24.30 -0.62 30.44
CA THR A 191 25.04 -0.87 29.20
C THR A 191 24.97 0.34 28.27
N ASN A 192 25.75 0.34 27.19
CA ASN A 192 25.80 1.44 26.23
C ASN A 192 25.60 0.88 24.81
N VAL A 193 24.35 0.62 24.44
CA VAL A 193 23.96 0.02 23.16
C VAL A 193 23.90 1.08 22.05
N ILE A 194 23.59 2.34 22.37
CA ILE A 194 23.52 3.45 21.38
C ILE A 194 24.81 3.57 20.56
N ASP A 195 25.98 3.42 21.20
CA ASP A 195 27.27 3.56 20.52
C ASP A 195 27.60 2.40 19.57
N GLN A 196 26.85 1.30 19.66
CA GLN A 196 27.04 0.10 18.83
C GLN A 196 26.04 0.03 17.66
N GLU A 197 24.93 0.76 17.72
CA GLU A 197 23.92 0.77 16.65
C GLU A 197 24.27 1.78 15.55
N ALA A 198 24.17 1.34 14.28
CA ALA A 198 24.42 2.20 13.14
C ALA A 198 23.45 3.38 13.09
N GLY A 199 24.00 4.60 13.07
CA GLY A 199 23.19 5.83 13.07
C GLY A 199 22.67 6.26 14.44
N GLY A 200 23.03 5.56 15.53
CA GLY A 200 22.61 5.93 16.89
C GLY A 200 21.11 5.77 17.18
N ILE A 201 20.42 4.95 16.38
CA ILE A 201 18.98 4.70 16.49
C ILE A 201 18.67 3.21 16.57
N THR A 202 17.63 2.88 17.34
CA THR A 202 17.12 1.52 17.47
C THR A 202 16.24 1.15 16.28
N GLN A 203 16.64 0.11 15.55
CA GLN A 203 15.99 -0.36 14.32
C GLN A 203 15.46 -1.81 14.44
N HIS A 204 15.69 -2.46 15.59
CA HIS A 204 15.25 -3.82 15.91
C HIS A 204 14.40 -3.82 17.18
N ILE A 205 13.49 -4.80 17.32
CA ILE A 205 12.84 -4.99 18.63
C ILE A 205 13.76 -5.80 19.53
N GLY A 206 14.30 -5.16 20.56
CA GLY A 206 15.10 -5.82 21.59
C GLY A 206 14.24 -6.25 22.77
N ALA A 207 14.54 -7.40 23.38
CA ALA A 207 13.92 -7.82 24.63
C ALA A 207 14.95 -8.28 25.66
N TYR A 208 14.82 -7.84 26.90
CA TYR A 208 15.78 -8.11 27.97
C TYR A 208 15.10 -8.03 29.34
N GLN A 209 15.75 -8.55 30.38
CA GLN A 209 15.27 -8.39 31.75
C GLN A 209 16.29 -7.67 32.64
N VAL A 210 15.76 -6.92 33.59
CA VAL A 210 16.52 -6.31 34.68
C VAL A 210 15.90 -6.68 36.01
N THR A 211 16.71 -6.65 37.07
CA THR A 211 16.25 -6.92 38.43
C THR A 211 16.20 -5.63 39.23
N LYS A 212 15.04 -5.31 39.79
CA LYS A 212 14.83 -4.17 40.68
C LYS A 212 14.11 -4.66 41.94
N ARG A 213 14.66 -4.37 43.13
CA ARG A 213 14.13 -4.82 44.42
C ARG A 213 13.82 -6.33 44.46
N ASN A 214 14.72 -7.15 43.88
CA ASN A 214 14.59 -8.60 43.78
C ASN A 214 13.37 -9.08 42.95
N ARG A 215 12.80 -8.21 42.12
CA ARG A 215 11.76 -8.50 41.14
C ARG A 215 12.30 -8.28 39.74
N LEU A 216 11.93 -9.15 38.81
CA LEU A 216 12.30 -9.01 37.41
C LEU A 216 11.35 -8.04 36.71
N ILE A 217 11.88 -7.28 35.75
CA ILE A 217 11.13 -6.46 34.81
C ILE A 217 11.63 -6.81 33.42
N THR A 218 10.72 -7.17 32.52
CA THR A 218 11.05 -7.46 31.12
C THR A 218 10.80 -6.21 30.30
N PHE A 219 11.78 -5.75 29.54
CA PHE A 219 11.66 -4.58 28.69
C PHE A 219 11.63 -4.97 27.22
N LEU A 220 10.70 -4.38 26.47
CA LEU A 220 10.60 -4.40 25.02
C LEU A 220 11.03 -3.04 24.48
N ASP A 221 12.16 -3.03 23.77
CA ASP A 221 12.71 -1.87 23.10
C ASP A 221 12.10 -1.77 21.69
N THR A 222 11.32 -0.73 21.43
CA THR A 222 10.66 -0.55 20.12
C THR A 222 11.27 0.62 19.34
N PRO A 223 11.51 0.46 18.03
CA PRO A 223 12.00 1.56 17.19
C PRO A 223 11.09 2.80 17.18
N GLY A 224 11.72 3.99 17.17
CA GLY A 224 11.02 5.28 17.20
C GLY A 224 10.51 5.79 15.86
N HIS A 225 11.07 5.34 14.73
CA HIS A 225 10.74 5.88 13.42
C HIS A 225 9.35 5.42 12.94
N GLU A 226 8.62 6.30 12.25
CA GLU A 226 7.33 6.02 11.59
C GLU A 226 7.30 4.72 10.76
N ALA A 227 8.38 4.39 10.03
CA ALA A 227 8.48 3.16 9.23
C ALA A 227 8.30 1.88 10.06
N PHE A 228 8.48 1.94 11.38
CA PHE A 228 8.36 0.80 12.29
C PHE A 228 7.03 0.79 13.07
N LYS A 229 5.98 1.42 12.53
CA LYS A 229 4.64 1.44 13.16
C LYS A 229 4.11 0.04 13.48
N ALA A 230 4.24 -0.92 12.56
CA ALA A 230 3.84 -2.30 12.77
C ALA A 230 4.57 -2.94 13.97
N MET A 231 5.87 -2.67 14.13
CA MET A 231 6.65 -3.15 15.28
C MET A 231 6.16 -2.57 16.61
N ARG A 232 5.81 -1.27 16.65
CA ARG A 232 5.24 -0.64 17.86
C ARG A 232 3.90 -1.25 18.24
N SER A 233 3.03 -1.49 17.26
CA SER A 233 1.73 -2.12 17.50
C SER A 233 1.90 -3.51 18.12
N ARG A 234 2.78 -4.34 17.55
CA ARG A 234 3.08 -5.69 18.07
C ARG A 234 3.69 -5.64 19.48
N GLY A 235 4.60 -4.69 19.74
CA GLY A 235 5.16 -4.48 21.07
C GLY A 235 4.09 -4.13 22.12
N GLY A 236 3.13 -3.28 21.74
CA GLY A 236 1.98 -2.93 22.59
C GLY A 236 1.07 -4.12 22.90
N GLN A 237 0.78 -4.98 21.92
CA GLN A 237 -0.09 -6.15 22.14
C GLN A 237 0.45 -7.17 23.15
N ILE A 238 1.77 -7.25 23.31
CA ILE A 238 2.42 -8.26 24.17
C ILE A 238 2.81 -7.66 25.53
N ALA A 239 2.83 -6.33 25.65
CA ALA A 239 3.18 -5.64 26.88
C ALA A 239 2.06 -5.66 27.93
N ASP A 240 2.46 -5.58 29.20
CA ASP A 240 1.56 -5.39 30.34
C ASP A 240 1.49 -3.91 30.75
N VAL A 241 2.58 -3.16 30.56
CA VAL A 241 2.71 -1.74 30.94
C VAL A 241 3.48 -1.00 29.83
N ALA A 242 3.15 0.27 29.59
CA ALA A 242 3.91 1.11 28.66
C ALA A 242 4.65 2.26 29.38
N ILE A 243 5.82 2.63 28.88
CA ILE A 243 6.50 3.88 29.22
C ILE A 243 6.49 4.77 27.97
N LEU A 244 5.81 5.91 28.05
CA LEU A 244 5.82 6.92 27.00
C LEU A 244 6.92 7.94 27.30
N VAL A 245 7.97 7.96 26.49
CA VAL A 245 9.10 8.90 26.66
C VAL A 245 8.84 10.17 25.86
N VAL A 246 8.76 11.30 26.56
CA VAL A 246 8.55 12.62 25.97
C VAL A 246 9.69 13.53 26.39
N ALA A 247 10.36 14.18 25.44
CA ALA A 247 11.44 15.09 25.79
C ALA A 247 10.89 16.44 26.27
N ALA A 248 11.43 16.95 27.36
CA ALA A 248 10.98 18.22 27.98
C ALA A 248 11.30 19.46 27.14
N ASP A 249 12.29 19.38 26.24
CA ASP A 249 12.65 20.45 25.30
C ASP A 249 11.76 20.46 24.04
N ASP A 250 11.35 19.28 23.57
CA ASP A 250 10.61 19.13 22.31
C ASP A 250 9.07 19.11 22.51
N GLY A 251 8.58 18.40 23.53
CA GLY A 251 7.14 18.20 23.77
C GLY A 251 6.52 17.05 22.98
N LEU A 252 5.18 17.10 22.80
CA LEU A 252 4.44 16.10 22.03
C LEU A 252 4.70 16.27 20.53
N GLN A 253 5.05 15.16 19.88
CA GLN A 253 5.34 15.07 18.45
C GLN A 253 4.37 14.08 17.78
N PRO A 254 4.23 14.06 16.44
CA PRO A 254 3.31 13.16 15.75
C PRO A 254 3.48 11.68 16.13
N GLN A 255 4.72 11.19 16.25
CA GLN A 255 5.01 9.81 16.67
C GLN A 255 4.65 9.53 18.14
N THR A 256 4.66 10.57 18.98
CA THR A 256 4.16 10.47 20.37
C THR A 256 2.64 10.26 20.36
N LEU A 257 1.91 10.99 19.52
CA LEU A 257 0.46 10.82 19.35
C LEU A 257 0.11 9.42 18.82
N GLU A 258 0.89 8.90 17.87
CA GLU A 258 0.74 7.51 17.42
C GLU A 258 0.98 6.51 18.54
N SER A 259 2.01 6.72 19.37
CA SER A 259 2.31 5.86 20.51
C SER A 259 1.16 5.88 21.52
N ILE A 260 0.60 7.06 21.78
CA ILE A 260 -0.60 7.22 22.62
C ILE A 260 -1.78 6.44 22.03
N ALA A 261 -2.00 6.53 20.71
CA ALA A 261 -3.08 5.79 20.05
C ALA A 261 -2.93 4.27 20.21
N VAL A 262 -1.69 3.73 20.12
CA VAL A 262 -1.43 2.30 20.37
C VAL A 262 -1.71 1.95 21.84
N ILE A 263 -1.23 2.76 22.79
CA ILE A 263 -1.45 2.55 24.24
C ILE A 263 -2.95 2.53 24.56
N GLN A 264 -3.71 3.49 24.03
CA GLN A 264 -5.16 3.59 24.23
C GLN A 264 -5.91 2.44 23.57
N LYS A 265 -5.55 2.07 22.33
CA LYS A 265 -6.14 0.94 21.60
C LYS A 265 -5.97 -0.38 22.36
N GLU A 266 -4.76 -0.62 22.87
CA GLU A 266 -4.44 -1.84 23.64
C GLU A 266 -4.81 -1.75 25.12
N LYS A 267 -5.30 -0.59 25.58
CA LYS A 267 -5.70 -0.31 26.97
C LYS A 267 -4.57 -0.60 27.97
N LEU A 268 -3.35 -0.26 27.59
CA LEU A 268 -2.18 -0.47 28.43
C LEU A 268 -2.15 0.59 29.55
N PRO A 269 -1.98 0.21 30.83
CA PRO A 269 -1.58 1.16 31.84
C PRO A 269 -0.19 1.71 31.49
N PHE A 270 0.02 3.00 31.65
CA PHE A 270 1.26 3.63 31.19
C PHE A 270 1.74 4.76 32.08
N ILE A 271 3.05 5.04 31.99
CA ILE A 271 3.71 6.16 32.67
C ILE A 271 4.31 7.07 31.59
N VAL A 272 4.15 8.38 31.76
CA VAL A 272 4.85 9.36 30.93
C VAL A 272 6.18 9.72 31.59
N ALA A 273 7.28 9.29 30.98
CA ALA A 273 8.63 9.65 31.39
C ALA A 273 9.06 10.94 30.66
N ILE A 274 9.04 12.06 31.38
CA ILE A 274 9.42 13.37 30.84
C ILE A 274 10.95 13.48 30.90
N ASN A 275 11.61 13.22 29.77
CA ASN A 275 13.06 13.08 29.66
C ASN A 275 13.78 14.39 29.35
N LYS A 276 15.11 14.39 29.46
CA LYS A 276 16.03 15.52 29.19
C LYS A 276 15.83 16.73 30.13
N ILE A 277 15.41 16.50 31.38
CA ILE A 277 15.29 17.58 32.40
C ILE A 277 16.64 18.24 32.75
N ASP A 278 17.74 17.68 32.28
CA ASP A 278 19.07 18.26 32.44
C ASP A 278 19.39 19.41 31.48
N LYS A 279 18.56 19.64 30.46
CA LYS A 279 18.71 20.76 29.52
C LYS A 279 18.11 22.05 30.09
N GLU A 280 18.74 23.18 29.80
CA GLU A 280 18.23 24.50 30.20
C GLU A 280 16.88 24.84 29.54
N ALA A 281 16.64 24.34 28.33
CA ALA A 281 15.38 24.52 27.60
C ALA A 281 14.28 23.53 28.01
N ALA A 282 14.49 22.71 29.04
CA ALA A 282 13.51 21.73 29.50
C ALA A 282 12.30 22.42 30.15
N ASP A 283 11.10 22.12 29.65
CA ASP A 283 9.84 22.64 30.18
C ASP A 283 8.86 21.49 30.45
N ILE A 284 8.75 21.11 31.72
CA ILE A 284 7.90 20.01 32.18
C ILE A 284 6.42 20.41 32.10
N ASP A 285 6.10 21.66 32.43
CA ASP A 285 4.72 22.15 32.50
C ASP A 285 4.11 22.25 31.09
N LYS A 286 4.91 22.65 30.09
CA LYS A 286 4.51 22.61 28.69
C LYS A 286 4.12 21.20 28.24
N VAL A 287 4.91 20.17 28.60
CA VAL A 287 4.58 18.78 28.26
C VAL A 287 3.26 18.35 28.91
N LYS A 288 3.06 18.68 30.19
CA LYS A 288 1.80 18.39 30.92
C LYS A 288 0.58 19.09 30.32
N GLN A 289 0.75 20.33 29.89
CA GLN A 289 -0.29 21.07 29.18
C GLN A 289 -0.66 20.37 27.87
N GLN A 290 0.33 20.01 27.05
CA GLN A 290 0.11 19.30 25.79
C GLN A 290 -0.54 17.91 25.97
N LEU A 291 -0.20 17.18 27.03
CA LEU A 291 -0.87 15.93 27.38
C LEU A 291 -2.35 16.16 27.72
N SER A 292 -2.65 17.22 28.48
CA SER A 292 -4.02 17.58 28.83
C SER A 292 -4.86 17.94 27.60
N GLU A 293 -4.26 18.58 26.59
CA GLU A 293 -4.90 18.90 25.31
C GLU A 293 -5.33 17.65 24.52
N VAL A 294 -4.64 16.52 24.71
CA VAL A 294 -5.00 15.21 24.13
C VAL A 294 -5.81 14.32 25.07
N ASN A 295 -6.44 14.92 26.09
CA ASN A 295 -7.25 14.26 27.12
C ASN A 295 -6.48 13.28 28.01
N LEU A 296 -5.17 13.48 28.16
CA LEU A 296 -4.32 12.75 29.10
C LEU A 296 -3.96 13.68 30.25
N VAL A 297 -4.81 13.72 31.28
CA VAL A 297 -4.64 14.66 32.39
C VAL A 297 -3.61 14.11 33.39
N PRO A 298 -2.53 14.86 33.70
CA PRO A 298 -1.55 14.45 34.71
C PRO A 298 -2.14 14.27 36.11
N GLU A 299 -1.60 13.33 36.88
CA GLU A 299 -2.02 13.02 38.26
C GLU A 299 -1.96 14.24 39.18
N ASP A 300 -0.92 15.07 39.06
CA ASP A 300 -0.75 16.27 39.88
C ASP A 300 -1.75 17.38 39.56
N TRP A 301 -2.47 17.26 38.43
CA TRP A 301 -3.58 18.14 38.05
C TRP A 301 -4.95 17.49 38.29
N GLY A 302 -4.99 16.38 39.01
CA GLY A 302 -6.21 15.65 39.37
C GLY A 302 -6.66 14.63 38.32
N GLY A 303 -5.79 14.26 37.37
CA GLY A 303 -6.02 13.19 36.41
C GLY A 303 -5.51 11.82 36.87
N ASP A 304 -5.38 10.90 35.92
CA ASP A 304 -4.98 9.50 36.11
C ASP A 304 -3.63 9.15 35.46
N VAL A 305 -3.03 10.08 34.70
CA VAL A 305 -1.78 9.85 33.99
C VAL A 305 -0.58 10.18 34.89
N VAL A 306 0.19 9.16 35.24
CA VAL A 306 1.43 9.32 36.02
C VAL A 306 2.49 9.96 35.13
N CYS A 307 2.92 11.17 35.47
CA CYS A 307 4.01 11.89 34.79
C CYS A 307 5.23 11.97 35.71
N HIS A 308 6.35 11.37 35.30
CA HIS A 308 7.58 11.36 36.08
C HIS A 308 8.75 12.01 35.33
N PRO A 309 9.37 13.08 35.88
CA PRO A 309 10.51 13.74 35.25
C PRO A 309 11.81 12.93 35.44
N ILE A 310 12.56 12.74 34.35
CA ILE A 310 13.81 11.98 34.35
C ILE A 310 14.91 12.66 33.53
N SER A 311 16.17 12.35 33.86
CA SER A 311 17.30 12.53 32.95
C SER A 311 17.96 11.19 32.70
N ALA A 312 17.70 10.59 31.54
CA ALA A 312 18.38 9.36 31.11
C ALA A 312 19.91 9.56 30.99
N LYS A 313 20.36 10.78 30.70
CA LYS A 313 21.79 11.11 30.58
C LYS A 313 22.49 11.18 31.93
N LYS A 314 21.87 11.83 32.92
CA LYS A 314 22.42 11.95 34.29
C LYS A 314 21.99 10.81 35.22
N ASN A 315 21.24 9.84 34.70
CA ASN A 315 20.60 8.77 35.45
C ASN A 315 19.79 9.27 36.67
N THR A 316 19.07 10.37 36.51
CA THR A 316 18.25 10.99 37.57
C THR A 316 16.79 10.62 37.36
N GLY A 317 16.11 10.15 38.41
CA GLY A 317 14.69 9.74 38.37
C GLY A 317 14.42 8.39 37.69
N VAL A 318 15.44 7.71 37.15
CA VAL A 318 15.28 6.39 36.49
C VAL A 318 14.92 5.31 37.50
N GLU A 319 15.56 5.31 38.67
CA GLU A 319 15.26 4.36 39.74
C GLU A 319 13.82 4.48 40.27
N ASP A 320 13.34 5.73 40.40
CA ASP A 320 11.98 6.04 40.85
C ASP A 320 10.95 5.66 39.77
N LEU A 321 11.28 5.88 38.49
CA LEU A 321 10.47 5.41 37.36
C LEU A 321 10.28 3.89 37.41
N LEU A 322 11.33 3.11 37.69
CA LEU A 322 11.22 1.65 37.82
C LEU A 322 10.34 1.23 39.00
N ASP A 323 10.37 1.99 40.10
CA ASP A 323 9.51 1.75 41.26
C ASP A 323 8.04 2.03 40.94
N LEU A 324 7.75 3.08 40.16
CA LEU A 324 6.41 3.38 39.65
C LEU A 324 5.90 2.29 38.70
N VAL A 325 6.76 1.77 37.82
CA VAL A 325 6.41 0.64 36.92
C VAL A 325 5.98 -0.59 37.73
N LEU A 326 6.73 -0.93 38.78
CA LEU A 326 6.39 -2.06 39.65
C LEU A 326 5.07 -1.82 40.41
N LEU A 327 4.82 -0.58 40.83
CA LEU A 327 3.57 -0.21 41.50
C LEU A 327 2.35 -0.38 40.57
N ILE A 328 2.44 0.10 39.33
CA ILE A 328 1.38 -0.09 38.33
C ILE A 328 1.18 -1.58 38.02
N ALA A 329 2.26 -2.34 37.90
CA ALA A 329 2.19 -3.78 37.71
C ALA A 329 1.48 -4.51 38.87
N ASP A 330 1.72 -4.07 40.11
CA ASP A 330 1.06 -4.63 41.29
C ASP A 330 -0.44 -4.33 41.32
N MET A 331 -0.83 -3.12 40.90
CA MET A 331 -2.25 -2.76 40.75
C MET A 331 -2.95 -3.58 39.66
N GLY A 332 -2.21 -4.00 38.63
CA GLY A 332 -2.69 -4.86 37.55
C GLY A 332 -2.84 -6.34 37.91
N ASP A 333 -2.38 -6.79 39.09
CA ASP A 333 -2.40 -8.19 39.55
C ASP A 333 -1.89 -9.19 38.48
N LEU A 334 -0.73 -8.88 37.91
CA LEU A 334 -0.16 -9.64 36.79
C LEU A 334 0.16 -11.09 37.19
N LYS A 335 -0.57 -12.04 36.58
CA LYS A 335 -0.42 -13.47 36.84
C LYS A 335 -0.11 -14.25 35.57
N ALA A 336 0.68 -15.31 35.72
CA ALA A 336 0.85 -16.34 34.70
C ALA A 336 0.82 -17.72 35.33
N ASP A 337 0.46 -18.71 34.53
CA ASP A 337 0.68 -20.11 34.88
C ASP A 337 2.10 -20.48 34.46
N ALA A 338 2.98 -20.78 35.40
CA ALA A 338 4.33 -21.29 35.11
C ALA A 338 4.32 -22.79 34.76
N SER A 339 3.24 -23.49 35.07
CA SER A 339 3.12 -24.93 34.86
C SER A 339 2.68 -25.29 33.44
N GLY A 340 3.06 -26.50 33.00
CA GLY A 340 2.66 -27.04 31.71
C GLY A 340 3.42 -26.46 30.51
N SER A 341 2.90 -26.75 29.31
CA SER A 341 3.54 -26.45 28.03
C SER A 341 3.63 -24.95 27.77
N ALA A 342 4.79 -24.48 27.31
CA ALA A 342 4.97 -23.07 26.98
C ALA A 342 4.08 -22.59 25.84
N VAL A 343 3.58 -21.37 25.99
CA VAL A 343 2.98 -20.54 24.95
C VAL A 343 3.68 -19.19 24.99
N GLY A 344 4.04 -18.67 23.83
CA GLY A 344 4.69 -17.37 23.73
C GLY A 344 4.55 -16.78 22.32
N THR A 345 5.08 -15.58 22.13
CA THR A 345 5.00 -14.86 20.87
C THR A 345 6.39 -14.60 20.32
N ILE A 346 6.57 -14.78 19.01
CA ILE A 346 7.81 -14.43 18.32
C ILE A 346 7.93 -12.90 18.26
N ILE A 347 8.95 -12.36 18.90
CA ILE A 347 9.23 -10.91 18.85
C ILE A 347 10.13 -10.57 17.66
N GLU A 348 11.08 -11.45 17.35
CA GLU A 348 12.08 -11.21 16.31
C GLU A 348 12.56 -12.53 15.70
N SER A 349 12.92 -12.49 14.41
CA SER A 349 13.51 -13.63 13.69
C SER A 349 14.60 -13.16 12.75
N HIS A 350 15.72 -13.89 12.72
CA HIS A 350 16.85 -13.61 11.84
C HIS A 350 17.61 -14.88 11.45
N ILE A 351 18.51 -14.77 10.48
CA ILE A 351 19.39 -15.88 10.07
C ILE A 351 20.82 -15.57 10.52
N ASN A 352 21.31 -16.38 11.45
CA ASN A 352 22.69 -16.33 11.91
C ASN A 352 23.56 -17.29 11.07
N LYS A 353 24.77 -16.84 10.68
CA LYS A 353 25.68 -17.63 9.82
C LYS A 353 26.15 -18.93 10.48
N SER A 354 26.40 -18.91 11.78
CA SER A 354 26.88 -20.09 12.54
C SER A 354 25.74 -20.91 13.11
N GLU A 355 24.63 -20.28 13.47
CA GLU A 355 23.57 -20.93 14.24
C GLU A 355 22.32 -21.28 13.41
N GLY A 356 22.28 -20.83 12.14
CA GLY A 356 21.14 -21.01 11.26
C GLY A 356 19.99 -20.04 11.60
N PRO A 357 18.74 -20.40 11.30
CA PRO A 357 17.59 -19.57 11.65
C PRO A 357 17.36 -19.54 13.17
N VAL A 358 17.27 -18.32 13.72
CA VAL A 358 17.09 -18.03 15.14
C VAL A 358 15.84 -17.16 15.30
N ALA A 359 15.13 -17.34 16.40
CA ALA A 359 14.01 -16.48 16.76
C ALA A 359 14.07 -16.12 18.25
N THR A 360 13.65 -14.91 18.59
CA THR A 360 13.45 -14.43 19.96
C THR A 360 11.99 -14.58 20.31
N VAL A 361 11.71 -15.28 21.41
CA VAL A 361 10.35 -15.57 21.89
C VAL A 361 10.16 -14.96 23.27
N LEU A 362 9.04 -14.28 23.48
CA LEU A 362 8.59 -13.92 24.82
C LEU A 362 7.58 -14.96 25.30
N VAL A 363 7.95 -15.69 26.33
CA VAL A 363 7.10 -16.70 26.96
C VAL A 363 6.00 -15.99 27.73
N GLN A 364 4.74 -16.31 27.47
CA GLN A 364 3.58 -15.71 28.14
C GLN A 364 2.95 -16.63 29.18
N ALA A 365 3.01 -17.94 28.97
CA ALA A 365 2.56 -18.95 29.93
C ALA A 365 3.32 -20.27 29.74
N GLY A 366 3.34 -21.11 30.77
CA GLY A 366 4.09 -22.36 30.84
C GLY A 366 5.60 -22.13 30.93
N THR A 367 6.34 -23.23 30.93
CA THR A 367 7.81 -23.20 30.95
C THR A 367 8.36 -23.79 29.65
N LEU A 368 9.23 -23.05 28.98
CA LEU A 368 9.87 -23.47 27.74
C LEU A 368 11.19 -24.17 28.06
N ASN A 369 11.36 -25.40 27.59
CA ASN A 369 12.53 -26.22 27.90
C ASN A 369 13.31 -26.63 26.65
N ILE A 370 14.61 -26.88 26.84
CA ILE A 370 15.40 -27.55 25.81
C ILE A 370 14.77 -28.92 25.49
N GLY A 371 14.53 -29.16 24.21
CA GLY A 371 13.96 -30.39 23.71
C GLY A 371 12.43 -30.39 23.55
N ASP A 372 11.75 -29.29 23.88
CA ASP A 372 10.32 -29.16 23.62
C ASP A 372 10.01 -29.21 22.12
N MET A 373 8.92 -29.88 21.76
CA MET A 373 8.38 -29.86 20.40
C MET A 373 7.43 -28.67 20.27
N PHE A 374 7.66 -27.83 19.28
CA PHE A 374 6.90 -26.58 19.13
C PHE A 374 6.29 -26.44 17.73
N ILE A 375 5.24 -25.65 17.66
CA ILE A 375 4.65 -25.16 16.41
C ILE A 375 4.52 -23.64 16.50
N VAL A 376 4.97 -22.95 15.47
CA VAL A 376 4.90 -21.48 15.30
C VAL A 376 4.46 -21.21 13.88
N GLY A 377 3.21 -20.77 13.68
CA GLY A 377 2.62 -20.62 12.35
C GLY A 377 2.91 -21.83 11.46
N ASN A 378 3.71 -21.62 10.41
CA ASN A 378 4.09 -22.66 9.43
C ASN A 378 5.43 -23.35 9.70
N VAL A 379 6.01 -23.16 10.89
CA VAL A 379 7.28 -23.75 11.30
C VAL A 379 7.03 -24.70 12.47
N SER A 380 7.49 -25.94 12.34
CA SER A 380 7.48 -26.91 13.43
C SER A 380 8.89 -27.47 13.65
N GLY A 381 9.18 -27.83 14.90
CA GLY A 381 10.50 -28.32 15.25
C GLY A 381 10.63 -28.78 16.68
N LYS A 382 11.90 -29.01 17.06
CA LYS A 382 12.29 -29.31 18.43
C LYS A 382 13.33 -28.28 18.85
N ILE A 383 13.20 -27.72 20.04
CA ILE A 383 14.15 -26.74 20.59
C ILE A 383 15.46 -27.44 20.85
N LYS A 384 16.55 -26.96 20.24
CA LYS A 384 17.90 -27.52 20.43
C LYS A 384 18.66 -26.82 21.55
N THR A 385 18.54 -25.49 21.58
CA THR A 385 19.24 -24.63 22.51
C THR A 385 18.36 -23.44 22.82
N LEU A 386 18.43 -22.98 24.07
CA LEU A 386 17.85 -21.73 24.53
C LEU A 386 19.00 -20.81 24.95
N LYS A 387 18.93 -19.53 24.54
CA LYS A 387 19.87 -18.50 25.00
C LYS A 387 19.12 -17.30 25.55
N ASP A 388 19.60 -16.74 26.64
CA ASP A 388 19.06 -15.50 27.20
C ASP A 388 19.42 -14.27 26.35
N TRP A 389 18.93 -13.10 26.75
CA TRP A 389 19.20 -11.82 26.07
C TRP A 389 20.67 -11.39 26.15
N THR A 390 21.48 -11.99 27.03
CA THR A 390 22.93 -11.81 27.10
C THR A 390 23.72 -12.83 26.26
N ASN A 391 23.03 -13.66 25.48
CA ASN A 391 23.54 -14.77 24.70
C ASN A 391 24.17 -15.92 25.52
N LYS A 392 23.86 -16.02 26.82
CA LYS A 392 24.25 -17.17 27.64
C LYS A 392 23.23 -18.28 27.48
N ASP A 393 23.69 -19.52 27.57
CA ASP A 393 22.80 -20.68 27.49
C ASP A 393 21.86 -20.70 28.70
N ALA A 394 20.58 -20.95 28.43
CA ALA A 394 19.53 -21.09 29.43
C ALA A 394 18.97 -22.52 29.39
N GLU A 395 18.66 -23.10 30.56
CA GLU A 395 18.07 -24.45 30.62
C GLU A 395 16.56 -24.42 30.36
N GLN A 396 15.90 -23.38 30.87
CA GLN A 396 14.46 -23.16 30.76
C GLN A 396 14.15 -21.66 30.71
N ALA A 397 12.98 -21.30 30.18
CA ALA A 397 12.45 -19.95 30.21
C ALA A 397 11.03 -19.94 30.81
N LEU A 398 10.86 -19.15 31.88
CA LEU A 398 9.60 -18.97 32.61
C LEU A 398 8.73 -17.88 31.96
N PRO A 399 7.45 -17.73 32.35
CA PRO A 399 6.60 -16.65 31.86
C PRO A 399 7.26 -15.26 32.03
N ALA A 400 6.96 -14.37 31.09
CA ALA A 400 7.57 -13.06 30.88
C ALA A 400 9.07 -13.07 30.53
N THR A 401 9.70 -14.22 30.33
CA THR A 401 11.13 -14.29 29.97
C THR A 401 11.32 -14.24 28.45
N PRO A 402 12.13 -13.29 27.91
CA PRO A 402 12.55 -13.30 26.52
C PRO A 402 13.72 -14.27 26.33
N VAL A 403 13.61 -15.19 25.37
CA VAL A 403 14.62 -16.21 25.10
C VAL A 403 14.80 -16.44 23.60
N LYS A 404 16.05 -16.62 23.17
CA LYS A 404 16.38 -17.01 21.80
C LYS A 404 16.29 -18.52 21.66
N ILE A 405 15.48 -18.98 20.71
CA ILE A 405 15.35 -20.38 20.33
C ILE A 405 16.20 -20.67 19.09
N LEU A 406 17.00 -21.74 19.16
CA LEU A 406 17.88 -22.16 18.08
C LEU A 406 17.56 -23.57 17.60
N GLY A 407 18.01 -23.88 16.38
CA GLY A 407 17.79 -25.17 15.74
C GLY A 407 16.53 -25.25 14.88
N LEU A 408 16.00 -24.10 14.47
CA LEU A 408 14.84 -23.98 13.60
C LEU A 408 15.21 -24.38 12.16
N LYS A 409 14.27 -24.99 11.44
CA LYS A 409 14.46 -25.29 10.01
C LYS A 409 14.32 -24.04 9.14
N LYS A 410 13.49 -23.10 9.56
CA LYS A 410 13.18 -21.84 8.89
C LYS A 410 12.91 -20.79 9.97
N ALA A 411 13.26 -19.54 9.68
CA ALA A 411 12.90 -18.41 10.53
C ALA A 411 11.36 -18.26 10.54
N PRO A 412 10.71 -18.26 11.73
CA PRO A 412 9.28 -18.04 11.84
C PRO A 412 8.93 -16.57 11.58
N VAL A 413 7.67 -16.32 11.25
CA VAL A 413 7.14 -14.97 11.07
C VAL A 413 7.02 -14.29 12.45
N ILE A 414 7.26 -12.98 12.49
CA ILE A 414 7.13 -12.17 13.72
C ILE A 414 5.66 -12.05 14.10
N GLY A 415 5.34 -12.02 15.39
CA GLY A 415 3.97 -11.97 15.91
C GLY A 415 3.26 -13.34 15.95
N GLU A 416 3.85 -14.38 15.36
CA GLU A 416 3.31 -15.73 15.44
C GLU A 416 3.39 -16.30 16.86
N ILE A 417 2.41 -17.13 17.18
CA ILE A 417 2.31 -17.79 18.49
C ILE A 417 3.09 -19.09 18.45
N LEU A 418 4.05 -19.21 19.36
CA LEU A 418 4.70 -20.45 19.72
C LEU A 418 3.81 -21.26 20.66
N GLU A 419 3.51 -22.50 20.28
CA GLU A 419 2.79 -23.48 21.08
C GLU A 419 3.67 -24.72 21.27
N VAL A 420 4.00 -25.06 22.51
CA VAL A 420 4.65 -26.33 22.84
C VAL A 420 3.62 -27.45 22.90
N ILE A 421 3.90 -28.54 22.18
CA ILE A 421 3.05 -29.72 22.11
C ILE A 421 3.79 -30.90 22.73
N THR A 422 3.20 -31.49 23.76
CA THR A 422 3.79 -32.65 24.47
C THR A 422 3.44 -33.97 23.81
N ASP A 423 2.24 -34.10 23.21
CA ASP A 423 1.81 -35.32 22.54
C ASP A 423 2.45 -35.46 21.13
N LYS A 424 3.22 -36.54 20.95
CA LYS A 424 3.92 -36.84 19.68
C LYS A 424 2.98 -37.11 18.50
N LYS A 425 1.79 -37.68 18.74
CA LYS A 425 0.79 -37.93 17.68
C LYS A 425 0.15 -36.62 17.25
N GLU A 426 -0.23 -35.78 18.21
CA GLU A 426 -0.78 -34.45 17.92
C GLU A 426 0.23 -33.57 17.15
N PHE A 427 1.47 -33.55 17.61
CA PHE A 427 2.56 -32.83 16.94
C PHE A 427 2.74 -33.30 15.48
N LYS A 428 2.73 -34.62 15.24
CA LYS A 428 2.83 -35.17 13.88
C LYS A 428 1.63 -34.82 13.01
N ALA A 429 0.43 -34.79 13.56
CA ALA A 429 -0.78 -34.44 12.82
C ALA A 429 -0.77 -32.96 12.41
N LYS A 430 -0.55 -32.05 13.37
CA LYS A 430 -0.44 -30.61 13.10
C LYS A 430 0.72 -30.30 12.15
N SER A 431 1.89 -30.92 12.34
CA SER A 431 3.05 -30.72 11.45
C SER A 431 2.83 -31.23 10.02
N LYS A 432 2.03 -32.27 9.79
CA LYS A 432 1.71 -32.75 8.43
C LYS A 432 0.77 -31.79 7.71
N ASN A 433 -0.24 -31.26 8.40
CA ASN A 433 -1.18 -30.30 7.84
C ASN A 433 -0.47 -29.01 7.39
N LEU A 434 0.55 -28.56 8.12
CA LEU A 434 1.38 -27.40 7.79
C LEU A 434 2.16 -27.57 6.47
N ASN A 435 2.74 -28.75 6.25
CA ASN A 435 3.48 -29.06 5.01
C ASN A 435 2.55 -29.13 3.78
N ASN A 436 1.32 -29.61 3.95
CA ASN A 436 0.33 -29.69 2.87
C ASN A 436 -0.18 -28.29 2.46
N TYR A 437 -0.38 -27.38 3.41
CA TYR A 437 -0.73 -25.97 3.12
C TYR A 437 0.36 -25.25 2.32
N GLN A 438 1.65 -25.47 2.66
CA GLN A 438 2.77 -24.91 1.89
C GLN A 438 2.85 -25.46 0.46
N SER A 439 2.47 -26.72 0.26
CA SER A 439 2.54 -27.39 -1.05
C SER A 439 1.43 -26.94 -1.99
N GLN A 440 0.25 -26.57 -1.47
CA GLN A 440 -0.86 -26.04 -2.28
C GLN A 440 -0.70 -24.56 -2.65
N HIS A 441 -0.12 -23.73 -1.76
CA HIS A 441 0.11 -22.30 -2.05
C HIS A 441 1.35 -22.00 -2.91
N GLN A 442 2.33 -22.92 -2.98
CA GLN A 442 3.45 -22.76 -3.93
C GLN A 442 3.02 -22.97 -5.40
N ILE A 443 1.88 -23.62 -5.65
CA ILE A 443 1.40 -23.92 -7.01
C ILE A 443 0.55 -22.77 -7.58
N THR A 444 0.07 -21.83 -6.75
CA THR A 444 -0.77 -20.70 -7.20
C THR A 444 -0.01 -19.38 -7.41
N ALA A 445 1.29 -19.32 -7.08
CA ALA A 445 2.11 -18.12 -7.22
C ALA A 445 2.94 -18.05 -8.51
N GLN A 446 2.67 -18.91 -9.49
CA GLN A 446 3.31 -18.84 -10.81
C GLN A 446 2.26 -18.61 -11.90
N LYS A 447 2.37 -17.42 -12.50
CA LYS A 447 1.65 -16.81 -13.64
C LYS A 447 0.65 -15.72 -13.23
N LYS A 448 1.22 -14.58 -12.84
CA LYS A 448 0.72 -13.29 -13.31
C LYS A 448 1.80 -12.69 -14.19
N ASN A 449 1.68 -12.94 -15.49
CA ASN A 449 2.20 -11.99 -16.46
C ASN A 449 1.12 -10.91 -16.51
N ASP A 450 1.29 -9.86 -15.71
CA ASP A 450 0.59 -8.61 -15.95
C ASP A 450 1.35 -7.95 -17.11
N ASP A 451 0.96 -8.28 -18.33
CA ASP A 451 1.32 -7.53 -19.53
C ASP A 451 0.49 -6.24 -19.50
N ASP A 452 0.97 -5.26 -18.72
CA ASP A 452 0.69 -3.82 -18.84
C ASP A 452 1.58 -3.11 -17.79
N GLU A 453 2.90 -3.03 -18.05
CA GLU A 453 3.78 -2.21 -17.22
C GLU A 453 3.53 -0.72 -17.52
N PRO A 454 3.20 0.12 -16.51
CA PRO A 454 3.41 1.55 -16.64
C PRO A 454 4.92 1.80 -16.79
N SER A 455 5.32 2.69 -17.69
CA SER A 455 6.71 2.91 -18.10
C SER A 455 7.69 3.36 -16.99
N ASN A 456 7.23 3.52 -15.75
CA ASN A 456 7.96 4.14 -14.64
C ASN A 456 7.85 3.34 -13.31
N THR A 457 7.99 2.01 -13.35
CA THR A 457 8.10 1.19 -12.13
C THR A 457 9.55 0.89 -11.75
N LEU A 458 9.90 1.14 -10.48
CA LEU A 458 11.19 0.77 -9.90
C LEU A 458 11.03 -0.56 -9.15
N ASN A 459 11.58 -1.63 -9.74
CA ASN A 459 11.55 -2.97 -9.17
C ASN A 459 12.67 -3.12 -8.13
N LEU A 460 12.34 -3.63 -6.94
CA LEU A 460 13.29 -3.81 -5.83
C LEU A 460 13.29 -5.25 -5.31
N ILE A 461 14.47 -5.75 -4.94
CA ILE A 461 14.66 -6.97 -4.15
C ILE A 461 15.29 -6.57 -2.82
N ILE A 462 14.63 -6.88 -1.70
CA ILE A 462 15.08 -6.46 -0.36
C ILE A 462 15.60 -7.68 0.40
N LYS A 463 16.81 -7.56 0.94
CA LYS A 463 17.42 -8.51 1.86
C LYS A 463 17.84 -7.81 3.15
N SER A 464 17.31 -8.26 4.27
CA SER A 464 17.65 -7.71 5.59
C SER A 464 18.19 -8.79 6.52
N ASP A 465 18.89 -8.37 7.56
CA ASP A 465 19.34 -9.23 8.64
C ASP A 465 18.16 -9.80 9.46
N VAL A 466 17.16 -8.98 9.78
CA VAL A 466 15.95 -9.36 10.52
C VAL A 466 14.68 -9.14 9.71
N LEU A 467 13.63 -9.93 10.00
CA LEU A 467 12.41 -9.94 9.17
C LEU A 467 11.61 -8.64 9.31
N GLY A 468 11.54 -8.13 10.54
CA GLY A 468 10.75 -6.93 10.82
C GLY A 468 11.29 -5.71 10.09
N SER A 469 12.60 -5.58 9.94
CA SER A 469 13.21 -4.48 9.16
C SER A 469 12.86 -4.58 7.68
N ALA A 470 12.77 -5.79 7.10
CA ALA A 470 12.30 -5.95 5.72
C ALA A 470 10.83 -5.53 5.56
N GLU A 471 9.96 -5.91 6.50
CA GLU A 471 8.54 -5.50 6.50
C GLU A 471 8.40 -3.97 6.63
N ALA A 472 9.13 -3.36 7.56
CA ALA A 472 9.12 -1.92 7.77
C ALA A 472 9.62 -1.14 6.54
N ILE A 473 10.68 -1.62 5.90
CA ILE A 473 11.21 -1.00 4.67
C ILE A 473 10.20 -1.14 3.53
N GLU A 474 9.58 -2.31 3.35
CA GLU A 474 8.56 -2.52 2.32
C GLU A 474 7.35 -1.59 2.53
N GLU A 475 6.84 -1.49 3.75
CA GLU A 475 5.72 -0.59 4.07
C GLU A 475 6.08 0.88 3.80
N ALA A 476 7.27 1.31 4.23
CA ALA A 476 7.75 2.67 4.02
C ALA A 476 7.95 2.99 2.53
N LEU A 477 8.55 2.08 1.77
CA LEU A 477 8.74 2.22 0.32
C LEU A 477 7.41 2.23 -0.45
N THR A 478 6.40 1.49 0.01
CA THR A 478 5.08 1.46 -0.64
C THR A 478 4.32 2.78 -0.43
N LYS A 479 4.57 3.47 0.70
CA LYS A 479 4.01 4.79 0.99
C LYS A 479 4.65 5.91 0.18
N LEU A 480 5.87 5.71 -0.34
CA LEU A 480 6.51 6.67 -1.24
C LEU A 480 5.67 6.78 -2.52
N THR A 481 4.92 7.87 -2.62
CA THR A 481 4.12 8.20 -3.79
C THR A 481 4.75 9.39 -4.46
N VAL A 482 5.47 9.12 -5.56
CA VAL A 482 5.99 10.16 -6.45
C VAL A 482 5.10 10.18 -7.68
N ALA A 483 4.64 11.36 -8.10
CA ALA A 483 3.81 11.51 -9.28
C ALA A 483 4.47 10.82 -10.49
N ASP A 484 3.75 9.90 -11.14
CA ASP A 484 4.16 9.12 -12.30
C ASP A 484 5.26 8.06 -12.09
N ALA A 485 5.63 7.69 -10.85
CA ALA A 485 6.53 6.55 -10.61
C ALA A 485 6.06 5.69 -9.42
N LYS A 486 6.21 4.36 -9.53
CA LYS A 486 5.82 3.41 -8.47
C LYS A 486 6.97 2.51 -8.07
N VAL A 487 7.10 2.25 -6.78
CA VAL A 487 8.02 1.24 -6.27
C VAL A 487 7.30 -0.11 -6.21
N LYS A 488 7.97 -1.18 -6.66
CA LYS A 488 7.45 -2.54 -6.57
C LYS A 488 8.49 -3.47 -5.94
N VAL A 489 8.17 -4.01 -4.77
CA VAL A 489 9.01 -5.03 -4.13
C VAL A 489 8.70 -6.38 -4.75
N ILE A 490 9.63 -6.88 -5.59
CA ILE A 490 9.49 -8.16 -6.31
C ILE A 490 9.73 -9.33 -5.37
N LYS A 491 10.70 -9.18 -4.46
CA LYS A 491 11.11 -10.23 -3.55
C LYS A 491 11.69 -9.62 -2.28
N LYS A 492 11.20 -10.11 -1.13
CA LYS A 492 11.82 -9.86 0.18
C LYS A 492 12.40 -11.13 0.76
N GLY A 493 13.49 -11.03 1.52
CA GLY A 493 14.08 -12.19 2.17
C GLY A 493 15.01 -11.83 3.32
N LEU A 494 15.34 -12.86 4.09
CA LEU A 494 16.25 -12.79 5.23
C LEU A 494 17.67 -13.21 4.83
N GLY A 495 18.66 -12.57 5.45
CA GLY A 495 20.08 -12.91 5.33
C GLY A 495 20.79 -12.21 4.16
N GLN A 496 22.00 -12.68 3.86
CA GLN A 496 22.84 -12.09 2.81
C GLN A 496 22.17 -12.21 1.43
N ILE A 497 22.54 -11.30 0.53
CA ILE A 497 22.19 -11.41 -0.90
C ILE A 497 22.88 -12.65 -1.48
N THR A 498 22.12 -13.46 -2.21
CA THR A 498 22.60 -14.71 -2.82
C THR A 498 22.66 -14.58 -4.35
N GLU A 499 23.37 -15.49 -5.01
CA GLU A 499 23.44 -15.54 -6.48
C GLU A 499 22.04 -15.65 -7.11
N THR A 500 21.13 -16.41 -6.48
CA THR A 500 19.74 -16.53 -6.94
C THR A 500 19.00 -15.19 -6.90
N ASP A 501 19.33 -14.31 -5.95
CA ASP A 501 18.73 -12.98 -5.88
C ASP A 501 19.26 -12.08 -7.00
N ILE A 502 20.56 -12.15 -7.34
CA ILE A 502 21.14 -11.42 -8.48
C ILE A 502 20.55 -11.90 -9.81
N LEU A 503 20.38 -13.20 -9.99
CA LEU A 503 19.74 -13.75 -11.18
C LEU A 503 18.26 -13.31 -11.29
N SER A 504 17.54 -13.27 -10.16
CA SER A 504 16.16 -12.77 -10.14
C SER A 504 16.11 -11.28 -10.47
N ALA A 505 17.04 -10.49 -9.93
CA ALA A 505 17.17 -9.07 -10.21
C ALA A 505 17.44 -8.79 -11.70
N THR A 506 18.30 -9.60 -12.31
CA THR A 506 18.61 -9.52 -13.76
C THR A 506 17.34 -9.77 -14.59
N ALA A 507 16.56 -10.79 -14.25
CA ALA A 507 15.35 -11.16 -15.00
C ALA A 507 14.20 -10.15 -14.85
N THR A 508 14.17 -9.39 -13.76
CA THR A 508 13.08 -8.46 -13.41
C THR A 508 13.50 -6.99 -13.47
N ASN A 509 14.72 -6.71 -13.94
CA ASN A 509 15.33 -5.38 -13.93
C ASN A 509 15.23 -4.70 -12.55
N ALA A 510 15.43 -5.47 -11.48
CA ALA A 510 15.29 -5.00 -10.11
C ALA A 510 16.63 -4.56 -9.51
N ILE A 511 16.59 -3.56 -8.63
CA ILE A 511 17.73 -3.19 -7.78
C ILE A 511 17.74 -4.10 -6.55
N ALA A 512 18.90 -4.68 -6.23
CA ALA A 512 19.06 -5.47 -5.01
C ALA A 512 19.50 -4.57 -3.85
N ILE A 513 18.75 -4.57 -2.76
CA ILE A 513 19.00 -3.79 -1.57
C ILE A 513 19.37 -4.73 -0.41
N GLY A 514 20.53 -4.48 0.19
CA GLY A 514 20.97 -5.11 1.42
C GLY A 514 20.85 -4.18 2.61
N PHE A 515 20.02 -4.52 3.60
CA PHE A 515 19.82 -3.75 4.81
C PHE A 515 20.46 -4.41 6.04
N HIS A 516 21.42 -3.73 6.66
CA HIS A 516 22.20 -4.25 7.80
C HIS A 516 22.88 -5.61 7.52
N ILE A 517 23.29 -5.84 6.27
CA ILE A 517 23.99 -7.05 5.84
C ILE A 517 25.38 -6.73 5.31
N LYS A 518 26.27 -7.73 5.30
CA LYS A 518 27.67 -7.52 4.92
C LYS A 518 27.82 -7.58 3.41
N LYS A 519 28.72 -6.76 2.88
CA LYS A 519 29.08 -6.80 1.45
C LYS A 519 29.83 -8.09 1.15
N ASP A 520 29.30 -8.89 0.24
CA ASP A 520 29.97 -10.09 -0.28
C ASP A 520 30.66 -9.75 -1.61
N LYS A 521 31.98 -9.95 -1.66
CA LYS A 521 32.80 -9.61 -2.84
C LYS A 521 32.39 -10.42 -4.07
N ASN A 522 32.03 -11.69 -3.89
CA ASN A 522 31.65 -12.54 -5.02
C ASN A 522 30.32 -12.10 -5.62
N ILE A 523 29.39 -11.65 -4.77
CA ILE A 523 28.10 -11.11 -5.19
C ILE A 523 28.28 -9.77 -5.92
N GLN A 524 29.19 -8.91 -5.46
CA GLN A 524 29.49 -7.65 -6.14
C GLN A 524 30.07 -7.89 -7.55
N ILE A 525 31.04 -8.79 -7.67
CA ILE A 525 31.62 -9.16 -8.97
C ILE A 525 30.54 -9.70 -9.91
N LEU A 526 29.69 -10.61 -9.41
CA LEU A 526 28.60 -11.17 -10.20
C LEU A 526 27.58 -10.10 -10.62
N ALA A 527 27.26 -9.17 -9.74
CA ALA A 527 26.34 -8.08 -10.03
C ALA A 527 26.89 -7.14 -11.11
N GLU A 528 28.18 -6.80 -11.05
CA GLU A 528 28.88 -6.04 -12.09
C GLU A 528 28.86 -6.78 -13.44
N GLU A 529 29.12 -8.09 -13.45
CA GLU A 529 29.08 -8.92 -14.66
C GLU A 529 27.68 -8.95 -15.30
N LYS A 530 26.62 -8.97 -14.47
CA LYS A 530 25.23 -9.02 -14.93
C LYS A 530 24.56 -7.65 -15.09
N GLY A 531 25.26 -6.56 -14.77
CA GLY A 531 24.71 -5.20 -14.83
C GLY A 531 23.61 -4.93 -13.79
N VAL A 532 23.61 -5.63 -12.67
CA VAL A 532 22.64 -5.45 -11.57
C VAL A 532 23.18 -4.45 -10.55
N ILE A 533 22.37 -3.46 -10.19
CA ILE A 533 22.72 -2.51 -9.12
C ILE A 533 22.48 -3.18 -7.77
N VAL A 534 23.52 -3.20 -6.93
CA VAL A 534 23.43 -3.70 -5.54
C VAL A 534 23.80 -2.59 -4.58
N LEU A 535 22.85 -2.22 -3.71
CA LEU A 535 23.00 -1.16 -2.72
C LEU A 535 22.99 -1.74 -1.32
N TYR A 536 23.73 -1.11 -0.41
CA TYR A 536 23.82 -1.53 0.97
C TYR A 536 23.59 -0.34 1.90
N PHE A 537 22.68 -0.50 2.84
CA PHE A 537 22.33 0.52 3.81
C PHE A 537 22.30 -0.07 5.22
N ASP A 538 22.74 0.73 6.19
CA ASP A 538 22.63 0.39 7.62
C ASP A 538 21.60 1.28 8.35
N ILE A 539 21.06 2.29 7.66
CA ILE A 539 20.12 3.28 8.19
C ILE A 539 18.98 3.42 7.20
N ILE A 540 17.74 3.24 7.68
CA ILE A 540 16.53 3.25 6.83
C ILE A 540 16.31 4.59 6.12
N TYR A 541 16.61 5.73 6.74
CA TYR A 541 16.46 7.05 6.10
C TYR A 541 17.31 7.19 4.84
N LYS A 542 18.59 6.78 4.91
CA LYS A 542 19.50 6.83 3.75
C LYS A 542 19.01 5.95 2.59
N LEU A 543 18.37 4.83 2.93
CA LEU A 543 17.74 3.95 1.94
C LEU A 543 16.55 4.67 1.29
N LEU A 544 15.65 5.24 2.09
CA LEU A 544 14.46 5.92 1.57
C LEU A 544 14.84 7.13 0.71
N GLU A 545 15.80 7.95 1.15
CA GLU A 545 16.33 9.11 0.41
C GLU A 545 16.95 8.70 -0.94
N ASP A 546 17.80 7.66 -0.98
CA ASP A 546 18.41 7.19 -2.23
C ASP A 546 17.36 6.63 -3.20
N ILE A 547 16.32 5.95 -2.70
CA ILE A 547 15.23 5.47 -3.54
C ILE A 547 14.35 6.63 -4.04
N GLU A 548 14.08 7.63 -3.20
CA GLU A 548 13.35 8.83 -3.60
C GLU A 548 14.09 9.60 -4.70
N GLU A 549 15.40 9.83 -4.54
CA GLU A 549 16.25 10.47 -5.57
C GLU A 549 16.22 9.69 -6.89
N ARG A 550 16.20 8.34 -6.84
CA ARG A 550 16.09 7.51 -8.05
C ARG A 550 14.72 7.63 -8.72
N LEU A 551 13.65 7.69 -7.95
CA LEU A 551 12.30 7.92 -8.48
C LEU A 551 12.22 9.30 -9.14
N GLU A 552 12.85 10.32 -8.58
CA GLU A 552 12.93 11.65 -9.18
C GLU A 552 13.74 11.68 -10.48
N ASN A 553 14.82 10.90 -10.58
CA ASN A 553 15.61 10.76 -11.81
C ASN A 553 14.85 10.03 -12.93
N ILE A 554 13.92 9.13 -12.59
CA ILE A 554 13.01 8.53 -13.59
C ILE A 554 12.04 9.59 -14.12
N ARG A 555 11.66 10.58 -13.29
CA ARG A 555 10.75 11.69 -13.65
C ARG A 555 11.39 12.73 -14.57
N SER A 556 12.70 12.99 -14.48
CA SER A 556 13.31 14.20 -15.06
C SER A 556 13.40 14.27 -16.58
N LYS A 557 12.96 13.25 -17.33
CA LYS A 557 12.74 13.38 -18.78
C LYS A 557 11.50 14.23 -19.10
N LYS A 558 11.52 15.53 -18.77
CA LYS A 558 10.51 16.48 -19.21
C LYS A 558 10.82 16.93 -20.64
N THR A 559 9.92 16.61 -21.57
CA THR A 559 9.98 17.12 -22.94
C THR A 559 9.65 18.61 -22.93
N ILE A 560 10.61 19.48 -23.25
CA ILE A 560 10.37 20.91 -23.42
C ILE A 560 10.07 21.16 -24.89
N HIS A 561 8.89 21.71 -25.19
CA HIS A 561 8.52 22.15 -26.53
C HIS A 561 9.04 23.57 -26.76
N LYS A 562 10.11 23.71 -27.52
CA LYS A 562 10.61 25.01 -27.94
C LYS A 562 9.94 25.40 -29.26
N LEU A 563 9.12 26.45 -29.26
CA LEU A 563 8.52 26.99 -30.47
C LEU A 563 9.63 27.54 -31.39
N LEU A 564 9.65 27.09 -32.65
CA LEU A 564 10.59 27.52 -33.68
C LEU A 564 9.99 28.59 -34.59
N GLY A 565 8.71 28.44 -34.96
CA GLY A 565 8.01 29.38 -35.82
C GLY A 565 6.59 28.96 -36.17
N LYS A 566 5.88 29.83 -36.89
CA LYS A 566 4.51 29.62 -37.36
C LYS A 566 4.41 29.84 -38.87
N LEU A 567 3.56 29.06 -39.54
CA LEU A 567 3.27 29.18 -40.96
C LEU A 567 1.76 29.12 -41.18
N GLU A 568 1.25 30.06 -41.97
CA GLU A 568 -0.16 30.07 -42.39
C GLU A 568 -0.31 29.34 -43.72
N VAL A 569 -1.24 28.38 -43.79
CA VAL A 569 -1.47 27.57 -44.99
C VAL A 569 -2.26 28.37 -46.02
N LEU A 570 -1.67 28.63 -47.18
CA LEU A 570 -2.27 29.40 -48.27
C LEU A 570 -2.82 28.51 -49.39
N ALA A 571 -2.21 27.34 -49.61
CA ALA A 571 -2.60 26.42 -50.67
C ALA A 571 -2.32 24.97 -50.28
N ILE A 572 -3.10 24.05 -50.84
CA ILE A 572 -2.88 22.61 -50.73
C ILE A 572 -2.63 22.08 -52.13
N PHE A 573 -1.46 21.49 -52.36
CA PHE A 573 -1.06 21.01 -53.68
C PHE A 573 -1.41 19.54 -53.90
N LYS A 574 -1.26 18.70 -52.87
CA LYS A 574 -1.48 17.27 -53.00
C LYS A 574 -1.83 16.64 -51.66
N THR A 575 -2.80 15.74 -51.66
CA THR A 575 -3.21 14.96 -50.49
C THR A 575 -2.99 13.48 -50.74
N ASN A 576 -2.19 12.84 -49.90
CA ASN A 576 -1.95 11.40 -49.88
C ASN A 576 -2.63 10.76 -48.66
N LYS A 577 -2.55 9.43 -48.51
CA LYS A 577 -3.17 8.70 -47.40
C LYS A 577 -2.61 9.05 -46.00
N ALA A 578 -1.35 9.48 -45.92
CA ALA A 578 -0.66 9.80 -44.66
C ALA A 578 0.29 11.01 -44.77
N SER A 579 0.15 11.82 -45.83
CA SER A 579 0.90 13.07 -45.99
C SER A 579 0.13 14.07 -46.86
N MET A 580 0.42 15.36 -46.68
CA MET A 580 -0.15 16.44 -47.47
C MET A 580 0.95 17.44 -47.87
N ILE A 581 0.98 17.86 -49.13
CA ILE A 581 1.89 18.90 -49.62
C ILE A 581 1.16 20.24 -49.55
N LEU A 582 1.69 21.13 -48.73
CA LEU A 582 1.12 22.42 -48.38
C LEU A 582 2.00 23.53 -48.92
N GLY A 583 1.40 24.63 -49.35
CA GLY A 583 2.07 25.91 -49.59
C GLY A 583 1.60 26.91 -48.55
N GLY A 584 2.51 27.63 -47.93
CA GLY A 584 2.15 28.69 -47.01
C GLY A 584 3.28 29.67 -46.76
N LYS A 585 3.00 30.64 -45.90
CA LYS A 585 3.91 31.73 -45.60
C LYS A 585 4.28 31.73 -44.13
N VAL A 586 5.57 31.83 -43.83
CA VAL A 586 6.06 31.92 -42.46
C VAL A 586 5.62 33.26 -41.86
N THR A 587 4.80 33.21 -40.83
CA THR A 587 4.24 34.39 -40.16
C THR A 587 5.05 34.83 -38.96
N GLU A 588 5.75 33.91 -38.31
CA GLU A 588 6.55 34.19 -37.12
C GLU A 588 7.74 33.23 -37.04
N GLY A 589 8.95 33.72 -36.75
CA GLY A 589 10.12 32.88 -36.49
C GLY A 589 10.64 32.16 -37.73
N LYS A 590 10.92 30.86 -37.61
CA LYS A 590 11.49 30.05 -38.71
C LYS A 590 10.97 28.62 -38.75
N VAL A 591 10.93 28.06 -39.96
CA VAL A 591 10.59 26.66 -40.21
C VAL A 591 11.88 25.91 -40.51
N VAL A 592 12.23 24.93 -39.67
CA VAL A 592 13.48 24.16 -39.78
C VAL A 592 13.17 22.67 -39.89
N LYS A 593 13.95 21.93 -40.67
CA LYS A 593 13.90 20.46 -40.74
C LYS A 593 15.08 19.85 -39.97
N PRO A 594 14.87 18.83 -39.11
CA PRO A 594 13.57 18.24 -38.71
C PRO A 594 12.86 19.06 -37.61
N SER A 595 11.53 19.11 -37.65
CA SER A 595 10.68 19.68 -36.59
C SER A 595 9.30 19.02 -36.55
N LYS A 596 8.63 19.08 -35.39
CA LYS A 596 7.25 18.63 -35.22
C LYS A 596 6.28 19.79 -35.45
N ILE A 597 5.06 19.45 -35.87
CA ILE A 597 4.04 20.40 -36.31
C ILE A 597 2.76 20.21 -35.49
N LYS A 598 2.22 21.29 -34.94
CA LYS A 598 0.85 21.36 -34.43
C LYS A 598 0.00 22.19 -35.37
N VAL A 599 -1.15 21.66 -35.76
CA VAL A 599 -2.10 22.34 -36.65
C VAL A 599 -3.20 22.97 -35.82
N PHE A 600 -3.39 24.28 -36.00
CA PHE A 600 -4.43 25.06 -35.34
C PHE A 600 -5.47 25.54 -36.33
N ARG A 601 -6.74 25.38 -35.96
CA ARG A 601 -7.90 25.97 -36.64
C ARG A 601 -8.75 26.67 -35.60
N ASN A 602 -9.01 27.97 -35.79
CA ASN A 602 -9.77 28.79 -34.84
C ASN A 602 -9.23 28.75 -33.39
N GLY A 603 -7.93 28.49 -33.20
CA GLY A 603 -7.29 28.41 -31.88
C GLY A 603 -7.34 27.03 -31.20
N GLU A 604 -7.99 26.03 -31.79
CA GLU A 604 -7.99 24.65 -31.31
C GLU A 604 -7.00 23.77 -32.10
N ILE A 605 -6.42 22.76 -31.43
CA ILE A 605 -5.49 21.81 -32.05
C ILE A 605 -6.30 20.74 -32.79
N GLU A 606 -6.15 20.70 -34.11
CA GLU A 606 -6.84 19.72 -34.96
C GLU A 606 -6.03 18.43 -35.11
N THR A 607 -4.72 18.54 -35.30
CA THR A 607 -3.83 17.39 -35.47
C THR A 607 -2.37 17.75 -35.18
N VAL A 608 -1.55 16.71 -35.01
CA VAL A 608 -0.10 16.79 -34.79
C VAL A 608 0.59 15.94 -35.85
N GLY A 609 1.73 16.41 -36.35
CA GLY A 609 2.52 15.66 -37.33
C GLY A 609 3.97 16.11 -37.36
N GLU A 610 4.67 15.72 -38.42
CA GLU A 610 6.09 16.00 -38.61
C GLU A 610 6.35 16.64 -39.98
N ILE A 611 7.40 17.46 -40.05
CA ILE A 611 7.85 18.02 -41.32
C ILE A 611 8.59 16.97 -42.15
N GLY A 612 8.15 16.79 -43.39
CA GLY A 612 8.77 15.94 -44.40
C GLY A 612 9.81 16.73 -45.22
N ASN A 613 9.52 16.98 -46.49
CA ASN A 613 10.32 17.85 -47.33
C ASN A 613 9.95 19.34 -47.15
N LEU A 614 10.92 20.24 -47.31
CA LEU A 614 10.73 21.69 -47.24
C LEU A 614 11.40 22.34 -48.46
N GLN A 615 10.64 23.17 -49.17
CA GLN A 615 11.06 23.81 -50.41
C GLN A 615 10.76 25.31 -50.38
N ALA A 616 11.71 26.11 -50.83
CA ALA A 616 11.52 27.54 -51.08
C ALA A 616 11.99 27.85 -52.51
N ALA A 617 11.24 28.65 -53.26
CA ALA A 617 11.57 29.00 -54.65
C ALA A 617 11.90 27.80 -55.59
N LYS A 618 11.32 26.62 -55.32
CA LYS A 618 11.54 25.34 -56.02
C LYS A 618 12.89 24.64 -55.76
N GLU A 619 13.61 25.06 -54.73
CA GLU A 619 14.81 24.37 -54.23
C GLU A 619 14.53 23.75 -52.85
N ASP A 620 15.12 22.58 -52.59
CA ASP A 620 15.06 21.94 -51.26
C ASP A 620 15.92 22.71 -50.27
N VAL A 621 15.33 23.12 -49.14
CA VAL A 621 16.00 23.94 -48.12
C VAL A 621 15.79 23.35 -46.73
N ASN A 622 16.76 23.57 -45.84
CA ASN A 622 16.69 23.10 -44.45
C ASN A 622 16.01 24.10 -43.51
N GLU A 623 15.93 25.37 -43.90
CA GLU A 623 15.40 26.46 -43.10
C GLU A 623 14.70 27.50 -43.99
N VAL A 624 13.54 28.00 -43.54
CA VAL A 624 12.82 29.12 -44.15
C VAL A 624 12.52 30.14 -43.07
N VAL A 625 12.89 31.40 -43.31
CA VAL A 625 12.72 32.52 -42.38
C VAL A 625 11.39 33.25 -42.59
N GLU A 626 11.00 34.02 -41.59
CA GLU A 626 9.80 34.86 -41.56
C GLU A 626 9.59 35.67 -42.84
N GLY A 627 8.34 35.77 -43.28
CA GLY A 627 7.93 36.53 -44.46
C GLY A 627 8.11 35.80 -45.79
N THR A 628 8.76 34.63 -45.81
CA THR A 628 9.02 33.84 -47.01
C THR A 628 7.93 32.80 -47.25
N GLU A 629 7.56 32.59 -48.52
CA GLU A 629 6.67 31.51 -48.93
C GLU A 629 7.45 30.19 -49.12
N ALA A 630 6.90 29.10 -48.60
CA ALA A 630 7.49 27.78 -48.70
C ALA A 630 6.44 26.72 -48.97
N GLY A 631 6.86 25.69 -49.72
CA GLY A 631 6.17 24.42 -49.84
C GLY A 631 6.71 23.44 -48.80
N LEU A 632 5.85 22.76 -48.07
CA LEU A 632 6.27 21.71 -47.14
C LEU A 632 5.39 20.46 -47.26
N GLU A 633 5.98 19.31 -47.03
CA GLU A 633 5.25 18.06 -46.86
C GLU A 633 4.94 17.86 -45.37
N PHE A 634 3.67 17.85 -45.00
CA PHE A 634 3.20 17.45 -43.69
C PHE A 634 3.00 15.94 -43.66
N LYS A 635 3.58 15.24 -42.69
CA LYS A 635 3.36 13.82 -42.43
C LYS A 635 2.48 13.66 -41.20
N GLY A 636 1.30 13.07 -41.39
CA GLY A 636 0.28 12.95 -40.35
C GLY A 636 -1.11 12.83 -40.96
N ASP A 637 -2.14 13.03 -40.15
CA ASP A 637 -3.53 12.94 -40.61
C ASP A 637 -3.86 14.10 -41.57
N PRO A 638 -4.25 13.81 -42.83
CA PRO A 638 -4.39 14.83 -43.88
C PRO A 638 -5.72 15.60 -43.78
N ILE A 639 -5.97 16.25 -42.63
CA ILE A 639 -7.19 17.02 -42.36
C ILE A 639 -7.00 18.55 -42.42
N ILE A 640 -5.82 19.00 -42.87
CA ILE A 640 -5.40 20.41 -42.95
C ILE A 640 -6.20 21.14 -44.04
N GLN A 641 -6.60 22.38 -43.74
CA GLN A 641 -7.36 23.27 -44.62
C GLN A 641 -6.59 24.57 -44.88
N ILE A 642 -6.96 25.28 -45.95
CA ILE A 642 -6.44 26.61 -46.24
C ILE A 642 -6.91 27.56 -45.14
N GLY A 643 -5.99 28.35 -44.58
CA GLY A 643 -6.21 29.23 -43.43
C GLY A 643 -5.83 28.62 -42.07
N ASP A 644 -5.47 27.34 -42.02
CA ASP A 644 -4.95 26.73 -40.80
C ASP A 644 -3.55 27.29 -40.47
N THR A 645 -3.22 27.39 -39.17
CA THR A 645 -1.90 27.82 -38.69
C THR A 645 -1.09 26.61 -38.24
N LEU A 646 0.11 26.45 -38.79
CA LEU A 646 1.07 25.40 -38.41
C LEU A 646 2.09 25.98 -37.43
N GLU A 647 2.15 25.47 -36.21
CA GLU A 647 3.21 25.78 -35.25
C GLU A 647 4.29 24.71 -35.27
N PHE A 648 5.53 25.11 -35.53
CA PHE A 648 6.70 24.24 -35.56
C PHE A 648 7.42 24.30 -34.23
N PHE A 649 7.74 23.15 -33.66
CA PHE A 649 8.46 23.06 -32.40
C PHE A 649 9.51 21.96 -32.42
N GLU A 650 10.54 22.16 -31.61
CA GLU A 650 11.56 21.17 -31.31
C GLU A 650 11.26 20.54 -29.94
N GLU A 651 11.36 19.22 -29.86
CA GLU A 651 11.35 18.51 -28.59
C GLU A 651 12.80 18.38 -28.10
N THR A 652 13.11 19.13 -27.05
CA THR A 652 14.40 18.99 -26.34
C THR A 652 14.17 18.26 -25.02
N TYR A 653 15.10 17.37 -24.68
CA TYR A 653 15.13 16.65 -23.41
C TYR A 653 16.09 17.38 -22.45
N GLU A 654 15.67 17.59 -21.21
CA GLU A 654 16.59 17.96 -20.11
C GLU A 654 17.27 16.73 -19.52
#